data_AF-A0AAE6C1Y4-F1
#
_entry.id   AF-A0AAE6C1Y4-F1
#
_cell.length_a   1.000
_cell.length_b   1.000
_cell.length_c   1.000
_cell.angle_alpha   90.00
_cell.angle_beta   90.00
_cell.angle_gamma   90.00
#
_symmetry.space_group_name_H-M   'P 1'
#
loop_
_entity.id
_entity.type
_entity.pdbx_description
1 polymer ?
#
loop_
_entity_poly.entity_id
_entity_poly.type
_entity_poly.pdbx_seq_one_letter_code
_entity_poly.pdbx_strand_id
1 'polypeptide(L)'
;MLQSQYLFLSLLCLLAPLRLHAQFMDYGSDPARFKWNIAKLPHYDLVYPQGNDSMAYRYALFLENVYPHMSKTIGKPIKARFPVILHPASMQSNGMVSWAPRRMELITTPSSDLSTQSWDKHLVLHESRHVFQTGKVMHGIFKPLYYIIGEQAAGVASFFLPVWFLEGDAVSTETAMSNGGRGRLPEFNMIYRAQLLAGGKPYTFDKWLMGSYKNYTGTYYALGYDMASYARQRYGADIWDKSTSRYVRNLLFEGSFKHYTGSSFKRLQHDTFDFLRKEWEKQDTCTLVPDYLSSTSKTYTSYRYPQSINDSVIIAVKSGLKDINSLVAISNGKEKHLSYIGSINSRLNFRNNRIYWSELVPGLRWTHENYSVLKYYDLDKKQIKTITPRQRYLAPAIDKSGRTIAVSRPTVEGKNQLVLINAEKGKELSSFDVPDNAFIKELTFGEGLDIFSIAVTDSGTSLLEFNPRSGEWKELIKTTSANITSPTWKDGKLFFESGANGTNNIYCLHLSDKQVYRLTAARFGAFDPSFSQSGNHLLFADYQADGYRIAALPTDSLLFEKADLARPAPMPFVETLAAQEQFNLDSTRLDSIDFTPKRYHKGTHTFKIHSWAPFYYDVAEAMNSSASDLSTIVKPGATIMSQNTLNTAIMQAGWYYDEGYHHGKLSFTYQGWFPIINLAADYGDKAFNIGWTKNDKGQDITKGYYPGRNLLEAEARVYLPFNLTRNQRIRGIQPAFTYYFTNNKYQEYHSGKYRNFQYILPEILFYDYRRKAQRDILPRNGYQLRLQYLKTPFNKENFGSLYAARLTTYWPGIIRNHGLMLRLGYQYQDLDNKSLYLPKHLLEKPRGYHFQYQTRQQWAFKADYALPLLSPDLSISSLIYIRRLRANLFYDLSRNQASRKSNWSTQSSYGGDLIFDWNVLRMSYPLTTGVRLIQPIDYGKFQVEALFSISF
;
A
#
# COMPACT_ATOMS: atom_id res chain seq x y z
N MET A 1 6.12 -4.07 49.96
CA MET A 1 5.81 -3.02 48.96
C MET A 1 6.00 -3.44 47.48
N LEU A 2 6.14 -4.75 47.15
CA LEU A 2 6.37 -5.24 45.77
C LEU A 2 5.18 -5.96 45.10
N GLN A 3 4.06 -6.17 45.82
CA GLN A 3 2.89 -6.89 45.29
C GLN A 3 1.81 -5.99 44.66
N SER A 4 1.87 -4.66 44.83
CA SER A 4 0.81 -3.74 44.38
C SER A 4 0.93 -3.29 42.91
N GLN A 5 2.15 -3.25 42.35
CA GLN A 5 2.37 -2.82 40.96
C GLN A 5 1.91 -3.84 39.92
N TYR A 6 1.99 -5.14 40.24
CA TYR A 6 1.48 -6.20 39.36
C TYR A 6 -0.05 -6.25 39.37
N LEU A 7 -0.68 -6.01 40.54
CA LEU A 7 -2.13 -6.00 40.67
C LEU A 7 -2.76 -4.87 39.84
N PHE A 8 -2.16 -3.67 39.84
CA PHE A 8 -2.63 -2.52 39.06
C PHE A 8 -2.48 -2.75 37.55
N LEU A 9 -1.40 -3.38 37.09
CA LEU A 9 -1.24 -3.75 35.67
C LEU A 9 -2.22 -4.86 35.25
N SER A 10 -2.48 -5.86 36.10
CA SER A 10 -3.51 -6.87 35.82
C SER A 10 -4.93 -6.30 35.89
N LEU A 11 -5.22 -5.33 36.76
CA LEU A 11 -6.51 -4.65 36.82
C LEU A 11 -6.71 -3.72 35.60
N LEU A 12 -5.65 -3.05 35.12
CA LEU A 12 -5.70 -2.26 33.89
C LEU A 12 -5.86 -3.14 32.64
N CYS A 13 -5.30 -4.36 32.65
CA CYS A 13 -5.50 -5.35 31.58
C CYS A 13 -6.87 -6.04 31.65
N LEU A 14 -7.52 -6.11 32.81
CA LEU A 14 -8.87 -6.63 33.00
C LEU A 14 -9.97 -5.58 32.70
N LEU A 15 -9.65 -4.28 32.79
CA LEU A 15 -10.59 -3.18 32.56
C LEU A 15 -10.47 -2.53 31.16
N ALA A 16 -9.48 -2.94 30.35
CA ALA A 16 -9.41 -2.57 28.94
C ALA A 16 -9.84 -3.77 28.09
N PRO A 17 -10.96 -3.73 27.34
CA PRO A 17 -11.26 -4.72 26.33
C PRO A 17 -10.28 -4.54 25.16
N LEU A 18 -9.04 -5.02 25.32
CA LEU A 18 -8.07 -5.13 24.24
C LEU A 18 -8.52 -6.31 23.36
N ARG A 19 -9.38 -6.00 22.39
CA ARG A 19 -9.80 -6.94 21.36
C ARG A 19 -8.66 -7.15 20.37
N LEU A 20 -8.03 -8.31 20.46
CA LEU A 20 -7.07 -8.79 19.47
C LEU A 20 -7.85 -9.12 18.18
N HIS A 21 -7.54 -8.40 17.11
CA HIS A 21 -8.14 -8.61 15.80
C HIS A 21 -7.26 -9.57 15.02
N ALA A 22 -7.85 -10.70 14.63
CA ALA A 22 -7.18 -11.66 13.79
C ALA A 22 -7.73 -11.53 12.36
N GLN A 23 -6.88 -11.12 11.45
CA GLN A 23 -7.26 -10.63 10.12
C GLN A 23 -7.20 -11.75 9.07
N PHE A 24 -8.12 -11.70 8.09
CA PHE A 24 -7.86 -12.28 6.77
C PHE A 24 -6.95 -11.33 5.99
N MET A 25 -5.74 -11.78 5.63
CA MET A 25 -4.85 -11.03 4.76
C MET A 25 -5.24 -11.25 3.28
N ASP A 26 -6.04 -10.34 2.72
CA ASP A 26 -6.35 -10.29 1.29
C ASP A 26 -5.34 -9.37 0.57
N TYR A 27 -4.31 -9.98 -0.02
CA TYR A 27 -3.31 -9.25 -0.82
C TYR A 27 -3.76 -9.05 -2.28
N GLY A 28 -4.89 -9.63 -2.67
CA GLY A 28 -5.43 -9.57 -4.02
C GLY A 28 -5.37 -10.90 -4.78
N SER A 29 -5.70 -10.83 -6.08
CA SER A 29 -5.80 -12.00 -6.95
C SER A 29 -5.23 -11.74 -8.35
N ASP A 30 -4.75 -12.81 -8.96
CA ASP A 30 -4.19 -12.84 -10.32
C ASP A 30 -5.22 -13.12 -11.41
N PRO A 31 -4.94 -12.73 -12.66
CA PRO A 31 -5.80 -13.02 -13.80
C PRO A 31 -6.27 -14.47 -13.91
N ALA A 32 -7.58 -14.66 -14.10
CA ALA A 32 -8.18 -15.98 -14.29
C ALA A 32 -7.56 -16.81 -15.42
N ARG A 33 -6.96 -16.13 -16.43
CA ARG A 33 -6.26 -16.76 -17.57
C ARG A 33 -5.03 -17.57 -17.15
N PHE A 34 -4.43 -17.29 -15.99
CA PHE A 34 -3.28 -18.04 -15.52
C PHE A 34 -3.68 -19.46 -15.11
N LYS A 35 -3.02 -20.41 -15.77
CA LYS A 35 -2.87 -21.80 -15.34
C LYS A 35 -1.64 -21.88 -14.45
N TRP A 36 -1.67 -22.71 -13.41
CA TRP A 36 -0.66 -22.71 -12.36
C TRP A 36 0.04 -24.07 -12.28
N ASN A 37 1.32 -24.05 -11.93
CA ASN A 37 2.13 -25.19 -11.53
C ASN A 37 2.51 -25.06 -10.05
N ILE A 38 2.88 -26.19 -9.43
CA ILE A 38 3.44 -26.27 -8.08
C ILE A 38 4.69 -27.16 -8.12
N ALA A 39 5.81 -26.65 -7.63
CA ALA A 39 7.02 -27.40 -7.36
C ALA A 39 7.13 -27.64 -5.85
N LYS A 40 7.23 -28.91 -5.45
CA LYS A 40 7.36 -29.32 -4.06
C LYS A 40 8.84 -29.51 -3.73
N LEU A 41 9.43 -28.51 -3.09
CA LEU A 41 10.85 -28.48 -2.71
C LEU A 41 11.03 -29.05 -1.29
N PRO A 42 12.27 -29.27 -0.81
CA PRO A 42 12.50 -29.69 0.56
C PRO A 42 11.84 -28.79 1.62
N HIS A 43 12.00 -27.47 1.51
CA HIS A 43 11.52 -26.49 2.50
C HIS A 43 10.35 -25.61 2.03
N TYR A 44 10.05 -25.60 0.73
CA TYR A 44 9.02 -24.71 0.16
C TYR A 44 8.06 -25.44 -0.79
N ASP A 45 6.82 -24.94 -0.87
CA ASP A 45 5.87 -25.29 -1.93
C ASP A 45 5.74 -24.07 -2.85
N LEU A 46 6.44 -24.08 -3.99
CA LEU A 46 6.50 -22.96 -4.93
C LEU A 46 5.38 -23.05 -5.98
N VAL A 47 4.45 -22.10 -5.96
CA VAL A 47 3.30 -21.99 -6.85
C VAL A 47 3.53 -20.84 -7.84
N TYR A 48 3.44 -21.12 -9.14
CA TYR A 48 3.75 -20.15 -10.18
C TYR A 48 2.92 -20.37 -11.46
N PRO A 49 2.71 -19.36 -12.32
CA PRO A 49 1.99 -19.55 -13.58
C PRO A 49 2.76 -20.39 -14.60
N GLN A 50 2.05 -21.18 -15.41
CA GLN A 50 2.64 -21.95 -16.52
C GLN A 50 3.31 -21.01 -17.53
N GLY A 51 4.52 -21.34 -17.98
CA GLY A 51 5.33 -20.49 -18.86
C GLY A 51 6.41 -19.68 -18.13
N ASN A 52 6.44 -19.73 -16.80
CA ASN A 52 7.44 -19.10 -15.95
C ASN A 52 8.46 -20.10 -15.36
N ASP A 53 8.61 -21.28 -15.95
CA ASP A 53 9.37 -22.40 -15.36
C ASP A 53 10.85 -22.06 -15.10
N SER A 54 11.52 -21.35 -16.00
CA SER A 54 12.92 -20.91 -15.79
C SER A 54 13.06 -19.91 -14.64
N MET A 55 12.13 -18.96 -14.53
CA MET A 55 12.10 -18.01 -13.42
C MET A 55 11.78 -18.73 -12.10
N ALA A 56 10.82 -19.66 -12.11
CA ALA A 56 10.44 -20.44 -10.93
C ALA A 56 11.59 -21.34 -10.44
N TYR A 57 12.29 -22.02 -11.35
CA TYR A 57 13.49 -22.79 -11.02
C TYR A 57 14.55 -21.92 -10.34
N ARG A 58 14.77 -20.71 -10.85
CA ARG A 58 15.74 -19.76 -10.31
C ARG A 58 15.37 -19.28 -8.90
N TYR A 59 14.11 -18.94 -8.64
CA TYR A 59 13.63 -18.66 -7.28
C TYR A 59 13.79 -19.87 -6.35
N ALA A 60 13.42 -21.07 -6.82
CA ALA A 60 13.55 -22.31 -6.06
C ALA A 60 15.02 -22.58 -5.68
N LEU A 61 15.95 -22.39 -6.62
CA LEU A 61 17.39 -22.56 -6.42
C LEU A 61 17.89 -21.64 -5.31
N PHE A 62 17.56 -20.35 -5.36
CA PHE A 62 17.99 -19.39 -4.33
C PHE A 62 17.33 -19.67 -2.97
N LEU A 63 16.03 -19.97 -2.93
CA LEU A 63 15.31 -20.27 -1.68
C LEU A 63 15.95 -21.44 -0.91
N GLU A 64 16.22 -22.55 -1.58
CA GLU A 64 16.77 -23.75 -0.96
C GLU A 64 18.26 -23.58 -0.56
N ASN A 65 19.05 -22.86 -1.36
CA ASN A 65 20.46 -22.59 -1.03
C ASN A 65 20.62 -21.56 0.10
N VAL A 66 19.68 -20.62 0.24
CA VAL A 66 19.71 -19.58 1.28
C VAL A 66 19.20 -20.11 2.63
N TYR A 67 18.27 -21.07 2.63
CA TYR A 67 17.59 -21.57 3.82
C TYR A 67 18.53 -21.98 4.97
N PRO A 68 19.63 -22.75 4.76
CA PRO A 68 20.52 -23.15 5.85
C PRO A 68 21.17 -21.95 6.56
N HIS A 69 21.51 -20.90 5.80
CA HIS A 69 22.22 -19.73 6.27
C HIS A 69 21.32 -18.73 7.00
N MET A 70 20.04 -18.63 6.62
CA MET A 70 19.05 -17.74 7.26
C MET A 70 18.90 -17.97 8.77
N SER A 71 19.13 -19.21 9.24
CA SER A 71 18.95 -19.59 10.64
C SER A 71 20.03 -19.05 11.59
N LYS A 72 21.19 -18.63 11.08
CA LYS A 72 22.40 -18.40 11.87
C LYS A 72 22.23 -17.31 12.93
N THR A 73 21.57 -16.20 12.59
CA THR A 73 21.50 -15.00 13.45
C THR A 73 20.12 -14.71 14.04
N ILE A 74 19.06 -15.39 13.57
CA ILE A 74 17.71 -15.30 14.15
C ILE A 74 17.23 -16.61 14.75
N GLY A 75 17.93 -17.73 14.54
CA GLY A 75 17.54 -19.04 15.05
C GLY A 75 16.70 -19.87 14.06
N LYS A 76 16.23 -21.04 14.51
CA LYS A 76 15.65 -22.07 13.63
C LYS A 76 14.25 -21.70 13.12
N PRO A 77 13.93 -21.98 11.84
CA PRO A 77 12.63 -21.73 11.23
C PRO A 77 11.57 -22.78 11.62
N ILE A 78 10.35 -22.60 11.09
CA ILE A 78 9.32 -23.64 11.08
C ILE A 78 9.80 -24.83 10.22
N LYS A 79 9.61 -26.06 10.70
CA LYS A 79 9.99 -27.30 9.99
C LYS A 79 9.08 -27.66 8.81
N ALA A 80 7.88 -27.09 8.73
CA ALA A 80 6.92 -27.38 7.67
C ALA A 80 7.24 -26.59 6.40
N ARG A 81 6.91 -27.17 5.24
CA ARG A 81 7.07 -26.49 3.94
C ARG A 81 6.28 -25.19 3.90
N PHE A 82 6.93 -24.12 3.48
CA PHE A 82 6.32 -22.80 3.41
C PHE A 82 5.79 -22.51 1.99
N PRO A 83 4.51 -22.12 1.80
CA PRO A 83 3.99 -21.78 0.48
C PRO A 83 4.62 -20.49 -0.04
N VAL A 84 5.08 -20.50 -1.30
CA VAL A 84 5.60 -19.32 -2.01
C VAL A 84 4.83 -19.16 -3.31
N ILE A 85 4.36 -17.95 -3.63
CA ILE A 85 3.59 -17.66 -4.83
C ILE A 85 4.30 -16.58 -5.65
N LEU A 86 4.46 -16.83 -6.94
CA LEU A 86 5.02 -15.86 -7.89
C LEU A 86 3.91 -15.14 -8.67
N HIS A 87 3.95 -13.81 -8.68
CA HIS A 87 2.98 -12.94 -9.34
C HIS A 87 3.64 -12.10 -10.45
N PRO A 88 3.68 -12.58 -11.70
CA PRO A 88 4.41 -11.91 -12.78
C PRO A 88 3.61 -10.79 -13.49
N ALA A 89 2.31 -10.69 -13.27
CA ALA A 89 1.46 -9.75 -14.02
C ALA A 89 1.53 -8.29 -13.52
N SER A 90 2.06 -8.03 -12.32
CA SER A 90 2.18 -6.69 -11.77
C SER A 90 3.49 -6.03 -12.22
N MET A 91 3.43 -4.76 -12.61
CA MET A 91 4.59 -3.86 -12.81
C MET A 91 4.97 -3.10 -11.54
N GLN A 92 4.20 -3.21 -10.47
CA GLN A 92 4.50 -2.62 -9.17
C GLN A 92 5.23 -3.64 -8.30
N SER A 93 6.55 -3.49 -8.19
CA SER A 93 7.43 -4.36 -7.40
C SER A 93 7.04 -4.37 -5.92
N ASN A 94 6.95 -5.57 -5.35
CA ASN A 94 6.70 -5.77 -3.93
C ASN A 94 6.98 -7.23 -3.52
N GLY A 95 7.15 -7.47 -2.22
CA GLY A 95 7.18 -8.78 -1.59
C GLY A 95 6.39 -8.73 -0.28
N MET A 96 5.87 -9.88 0.16
CA MET A 96 5.33 -10.00 1.51
C MET A 96 5.35 -11.43 2.03
N VAL A 97 5.39 -11.54 3.35
CA VAL A 97 5.06 -12.76 4.08
C VAL A 97 3.79 -12.54 4.90
N SER A 98 2.73 -13.24 4.51
CA SER A 98 1.50 -13.32 5.30
C SER A 98 1.62 -14.37 6.39
N TRP A 99 0.93 -14.11 7.50
CA TRP A 99 0.94 -14.91 8.71
C TRP A 99 -0.28 -15.85 8.79
N ALA A 100 -1.45 -15.40 8.31
CA ALA A 100 -2.72 -16.11 8.36
C ALA A 100 -3.56 -15.87 7.08
N PRO A 101 -3.67 -16.85 6.16
CA PRO A 101 -2.88 -18.07 6.13
C PRO A 101 -1.42 -17.78 5.78
N ARG A 102 -0.50 -18.57 6.34
CA ARG A 102 0.93 -18.42 6.09
C ARG A 102 1.29 -18.68 4.62
N ARG A 103 1.96 -17.71 4.00
CA ARG A 103 2.46 -17.77 2.62
C ARG A 103 3.36 -16.58 2.31
N MET A 104 4.26 -16.75 1.36
CA MET A 104 5.10 -15.70 0.80
C MET A 104 4.56 -15.35 -0.59
N GLU A 105 4.32 -14.07 -0.86
CA GLU A 105 3.83 -13.57 -2.15
C GLU A 105 4.88 -12.64 -2.76
N LEU A 106 5.40 -13.01 -3.94
CA LEU A 106 6.51 -12.33 -4.60
C LEU A 106 6.05 -11.73 -5.94
N ILE A 107 6.08 -10.41 -6.06
CA ILE A 107 5.91 -9.75 -7.36
C ILE A 107 7.24 -9.80 -8.11
N THR A 108 7.30 -10.55 -9.21
CA THR A 108 8.59 -10.88 -9.85
C THR A 108 9.14 -9.76 -10.74
N THR A 109 8.39 -8.68 -10.95
CA THR A 109 8.85 -7.57 -11.78
C THR A 109 9.70 -6.58 -10.98
N PRO A 110 10.94 -6.31 -11.41
CA PRO A 110 11.82 -5.33 -10.76
C PRO A 110 11.37 -3.87 -10.97
N SER A 111 11.81 -2.99 -10.08
CA SER A 111 11.58 -1.54 -10.15
C SER A 111 12.70 -0.85 -10.92
N SER A 112 12.45 0.30 -11.55
CA SER A 112 13.51 1.14 -12.11
C SER A 112 14.50 1.64 -11.06
N ASP A 113 14.06 1.71 -9.79
CA ASP A 113 14.88 2.13 -8.64
C ASP A 113 15.63 0.95 -8.00
N LEU A 114 15.71 -0.20 -8.67
CA LEU A 114 16.43 -1.38 -8.20
C LEU A 114 17.91 -1.02 -7.93
N SER A 115 18.41 -1.54 -6.80
CA SER A 115 19.81 -1.44 -6.43
C SER A 115 20.68 -2.35 -7.30
N THR A 116 21.95 -2.54 -6.92
CA THR A 116 22.87 -3.41 -7.67
C THR A 116 22.55 -4.90 -7.59
N GLN A 117 21.66 -5.30 -6.68
CA GLN A 117 21.28 -6.70 -6.49
C GLN A 117 20.16 -7.10 -7.45
N SER A 118 20.26 -8.28 -8.05
CA SER A 118 19.16 -8.83 -8.83
C SER A 118 17.89 -9.00 -7.97
N TRP A 119 16.73 -8.69 -8.55
CA TRP A 119 15.48 -8.53 -7.81
C TRP A 119 14.99 -9.81 -7.13
N ASP A 120 15.20 -10.95 -7.78
CA ASP A 120 14.93 -12.27 -7.24
C ASP A 120 15.77 -12.59 -6.00
N LYS A 121 17.08 -12.33 -6.02
CA LYS A 121 17.98 -12.50 -4.87
C LYS A 121 17.58 -11.56 -3.72
N HIS A 122 17.26 -10.31 -4.05
CA HIS A 122 16.75 -9.33 -3.07
C HIS A 122 15.51 -9.87 -2.35
N LEU A 123 14.49 -10.26 -3.11
CA LEU A 123 13.24 -10.79 -2.55
C LEU A 123 13.48 -12.07 -1.74
N VAL A 124 14.29 -12.99 -2.25
CA VAL A 124 14.58 -14.25 -1.54
C VAL A 124 15.25 -13.99 -0.20
N LEU A 125 16.27 -13.14 -0.14
CA LEU A 125 16.96 -12.83 1.13
C LEU A 125 16.04 -12.08 2.10
N HIS A 126 15.31 -11.07 1.63
CA HIS A 126 14.46 -10.22 2.47
C HIS A 126 13.25 -11.00 3.01
N GLU A 127 12.45 -11.59 2.12
CA GLU A 127 11.21 -12.25 2.50
C GLU A 127 11.47 -13.56 3.24
N SER A 128 12.55 -14.29 2.92
CA SER A 128 12.92 -15.47 3.71
C SER A 128 13.24 -15.09 5.15
N ARG A 129 13.81 -13.91 5.41
CA ARG A 129 14.05 -13.47 6.79
C ARG A 129 12.74 -13.34 7.57
N HIS A 130 11.68 -12.82 6.96
CA HIS A 130 10.35 -12.77 7.58
C HIS A 130 9.76 -14.16 7.85
N VAL A 131 10.01 -15.15 7.00
CA VAL A 131 9.59 -16.55 7.27
C VAL A 131 10.23 -17.09 8.55
N PHE A 132 11.52 -16.79 8.77
CA PHE A 132 12.25 -17.25 9.95
C PHE A 132 11.82 -16.49 11.22
N GLN A 133 11.64 -15.17 11.11
CA GLN A 133 11.05 -14.36 12.18
C GLN A 133 9.67 -14.89 12.56
N THR A 134 8.84 -15.23 11.56
CA THR A 134 7.52 -15.81 11.76
C THR A 134 7.56 -17.13 12.49
N GLY A 135 8.45 -18.02 12.04
CA GLY A 135 8.59 -19.31 12.68
C GLY A 135 9.04 -19.22 14.12
N LYS A 136 9.89 -18.26 14.43
CA LYS A 136 10.41 -18.07 15.76
C LYS A 136 9.35 -17.61 16.75
N VAL A 137 8.56 -16.60 16.39
CA VAL A 137 7.63 -15.96 17.32
C VAL A 137 6.46 -16.89 17.69
N MET A 138 6.24 -17.94 16.90
CA MET A 138 5.24 -19.00 17.11
C MET A 138 5.64 -20.09 18.13
N HIS A 139 6.59 -19.80 19.02
CA HIS A 139 7.02 -20.70 20.09
C HIS A 139 6.59 -20.19 21.48
N GLY A 140 6.93 -20.94 22.53
CA GLY A 140 6.67 -20.56 23.91
C GLY A 140 5.19 -20.33 24.22
N ILE A 141 4.85 -19.18 24.80
CA ILE A 141 3.48 -18.82 25.21
C ILE A 141 2.49 -18.69 24.05
N PHE A 142 2.96 -18.47 22.83
CA PHE A 142 2.11 -18.34 21.64
C PHE A 142 1.77 -19.70 21.01
N LYS A 143 2.57 -20.74 21.26
CA LYS A 143 2.34 -22.08 20.71
C LYS A 143 1.00 -22.69 21.16
N PRO A 144 0.58 -22.59 22.44
CA PRO A 144 -0.77 -22.98 22.84
C PRO A 144 -1.87 -22.23 22.08
N LEU A 145 -1.69 -20.93 21.81
CA LEU A 145 -2.68 -20.14 21.06
C LEU A 145 -2.88 -20.67 19.65
N TYR A 146 -1.85 -21.22 19.00
CA TYR A 146 -2.02 -21.87 17.69
C TYR A 146 -3.04 -23.02 17.73
N TYR A 147 -3.11 -23.78 18.82
CA TYR A 147 -4.13 -24.84 18.95
C TYR A 147 -5.54 -24.29 19.23
N ILE A 148 -5.65 -23.06 19.75
CA ILE A 148 -6.93 -22.42 20.08
C ILE A 148 -7.48 -21.63 18.88
N ILE A 149 -6.61 -20.88 18.19
CA ILE A 149 -7.00 -19.95 17.11
C ILE A 149 -6.35 -20.22 15.73
N GLY A 150 -5.56 -21.29 15.60
CA GLY A 150 -4.83 -21.63 14.37
C GLY A 150 -3.76 -20.60 14.01
N GLU A 151 -3.53 -20.38 12.71
CA GLU A 151 -2.50 -19.47 12.18
C GLU A 151 -2.68 -18.00 12.62
N GLN A 152 -3.88 -17.60 13.05
CA GLN A 152 -4.13 -16.27 13.66
C GLN A 152 -3.30 -15.98 14.91
N ALA A 153 -2.85 -17.01 15.63
CA ALA A 153 -1.92 -16.86 16.75
C ALA A 153 -0.64 -16.12 16.36
N ALA A 154 -0.25 -16.20 15.09
CA ALA A 154 0.91 -15.53 14.55
C ALA A 154 0.69 -14.02 14.40
N GLY A 155 -0.54 -13.59 14.05
CA GLY A 155 -0.92 -12.18 14.11
C GLY A 155 -0.87 -11.62 15.53
N VAL A 156 -1.32 -12.40 16.53
CA VAL A 156 -1.22 -12.03 17.96
C VAL A 156 0.23 -11.92 18.41
N ALA A 157 1.08 -12.86 18.01
CA ALA A 157 2.50 -12.85 18.34
C ALA A 157 3.25 -11.67 17.69
N SER A 158 2.87 -11.28 16.47
CA SER A 158 3.49 -10.15 15.76
C SER A 158 2.98 -8.79 16.21
N PHE A 159 1.78 -8.72 16.80
CA PHE A 159 1.19 -7.47 17.29
C PHE A 159 2.09 -6.72 18.29
N PHE A 160 2.84 -7.44 19.13
CA PHE A 160 3.76 -6.83 20.11
C PHE A 160 5.20 -6.69 19.59
N LEU A 161 5.46 -7.02 18.32
CA LEU A 161 6.76 -6.82 17.70
C LEU A 161 6.79 -5.49 16.93
N PRO A 162 7.82 -4.67 17.12
CA PRO A 162 7.94 -3.44 16.37
C PRO A 162 8.21 -3.71 14.89
N VAL A 163 7.45 -3.05 14.00
CA VAL A 163 7.64 -3.17 12.54
C VAL A 163 9.06 -2.76 12.12
N TRP A 164 9.65 -1.75 12.75
CA TRP A 164 11.04 -1.34 12.48
C TRP A 164 12.04 -2.49 12.72
N PHE A 165 11.79 -3.37 13.70
CA PHE A 165 12.67 -4.49 13.98
C PHE A 165 12.54 -5.58 12.90
N LEU A 166 11.31 -5.96 12.56
CA LEU A 166 11.06 -6.99 11.55
C LEU A 166 11.73 -6.62 10.22
N GLU A 167 11.51 -5.38 9.80
CA GLU A 167 11.97 -4.85 8.52
C GLU A 167 13.46 -4.51 8.56
N GLY A 168 13.93 -3.95 9.68
CA GLY A 168 15.34 -3.64 9.88
C GLY A 168 16.25 -4.87 9.87
N ASP A 169 15.81 -5.95 10.51
CA ASP A 169 16.53 -7.21 10.54
C ASP A 169 16.51 -7.92 9.16
N ALA A 170 15.43 -7.78 8.39
CA ALA A 170 15.37 -8.24 7.00
C ALA A 170 16.31 -7.43 6.08
N VAL A 171 16.34 -6.10 6.20
CA VAL A 171 17.31 -5.25 5.47
C VAL A 171 18.76 -5.51 5.90
N SER A 172 18.98 -5.80 7.19
CA SER A 172 20.30 -6.21 7.68
C SER A 172 20.75 -7.51 7.02
N THR A 173 19.82 -8.45 6.81
CA THR A 173 20.07 -9.76 6.21
C THR A 173 20.36 -9.69 4.71
N GLU A 174 19.54 -8.98 3.92
CA GLU A 174 19.80 -8.79 2.48
C GLU A 174 21.14 -8.08 2.24
N THR A 175 21.52 -7.16 3.14
CA THR A 175 22.80 -6.45 3.10
C THR A 175 23.94 -7.40 3.49
N ALA A 176 23.82 -8.14 4.59
CA ALA A 176 24.89 -9.01 5.04
C ALA A 176 25.24 -10.13 4.04
N MET A 177 24.22 -10.67 3.36
CA MET A 177 24.35 -11.89 2.54
C MET A 177 24.42 -11.66 1.03
N SER A 178 24.71 -10.44 0.60
CA SER A 178 24.90 -10.11 -0.83
C SER A 178 25.93 -9.01 -1.03
N ASN A 179 26.39 -8.83 -2.27
CA ASN A 179 27.20 -7.68 -2.68
C ASN A 179 26.37 -6.40 -2.86
N GLY A 180 25.03 -6.51 -2.86
CA GLY A 180 24.07 -5.41 -2.99
C GLY A 180 23.32 -5.10 -1.70
N GLY A 181 21.99 -5.09 -1.70
CA GLY A 181 21.18 -4.76 -0.51
C GLY A 181 21.12 -3.26 -0.16
N ARG A 182 20.02 -2.84 0.47
CA ARG A 182 19.74 -1.41 0.70
C ARG A 182 20.70 -0.74 1.68
N GLY A 183 21.29 -1.49 2.61
CA GLY A 183 22.25 -0.94 3.58
C GLY A 183 23.57 -0.43 2.96
N ARG A 184 23.85 -0.76 1.69
CA ARG A 184 25.00 -0.24 0.91
C ARG A 184 24.69 1.06 0.16
N LEU A 185 23.43 1.49 0.11
CA LEU A 185 23.01 2.67 -0.61
C LEU A 185 23.11 3.91 0.28
N PRO A 186 23.93 4.93 -0.05
CA PRO A 186 23.96 6.16 0.75
C PRO A 186 22.62 6.89 0.80
N GLU A 187 21.83 6.81 -0.27
CA GLU A 187 20.49 7.40 -0.35
C GLU A 187 19.50 6.78 0.64
N PHE A 188 19.73 5.54 1.11
CA PHE A 188 18.81 4.84 2.00
C PHE A 188 18.70 5.50 3.37
N ASN A 189 19.81 6.02 3.90
CA ASN A 189 19.88 6.72 5.19
C ASN A 189 20.02 8.25 5.07
N MET A 190 19.98 8.77 3.84
CA MET A 190 20.20 10.18 3.53
C MET A 190 19.27 11.12 4.31
N ILE A 191 18.03 10.72 4.56
CA ILE A 191 17.05 11.54 5.30
C ILE A 191 17.52 11.79 6.73
N TYR A 192 18.02 10.75 7.41
CA TYR A 192 18.52 10.86 8.77
C TYR A 192 19.83 11.65 8.81
N ARG A 193 20.72 11.41 7.83
CA ARG A 193 21.95 12.19 7.66
C ARG A 193 21.68 13.68 7.52
N ALA A 194 20.79 14.06 6.61
CA ALA A 194 20.42 15.46 6.41
C ALA A 194 19.77 16.08 7.66
N GLN A 195 18.90 15.34 8.36
CA GLN A 195 18.28 15.83 9.59
C GLN A 195 19.29 16.09 10.71
N LEU A 196 20.29 15.23 10.89
CA LEU A 196 21.28 15.38 11.96
C LEU A 196 22.33 16.45 11.65
N LEU A 197 22.78 16.56 10.41
CA LEU A 197 23.88 17.45 10.03
C LEU A 197 23.45 18.87 9.62
N ALA A 198 22.17 19.11 9.33
CA ALA A 198 21.67 20.43 8.93
C ALA A 198 21.47 21.43 10.11
N GLY A 199 21.91 21.10 11.33
CA GLY A 199 21.88 22.00 12.49
C GLY A 199 20.53 22.12 13.20
N GLY A 200 19.53 21.31 12.82
CA GLY A 200 18.22 21.25 13.48
C GLY A 200 18.23 20.38 14.74
N LYS A 201 17.21 20.52 15.60
CA LYS A 201 17.00 19.58 16.71
C LYS A 201 16.64 18.20 16.15
N PRO A 202 17.35 17.13 16.54
CA PRO A 202 17.00 15.76 16.15
C PRO A 202 15.56 15.43 16.53
N TYR A 203 14.89 14.64 15.71
CA TYR A 203 13.54 14.18 16.04
C TYR A 203 13.59 13.14 17.17
N THR A 204 12.49 13.04 17.90
CA THR A 204 12.33 12.01 18.92
C THR A 204 12.14 10.64 18.27
N PHE A 205 12.50 9.57 18.99
CA PHE A 205 12.27 8.20 18.54
C PHE A 205 10.82 7.96 18.09
N ASP A 206 9.84 8.39 18.90
CA ASP A 206 8.42 8.19 18.58
C ASP A 206 8.02 8.91 17.29
N LYS A 207 8.60 10.08 17.01
CA LYS A 207 8.34 10.82 15.78
C LYS A 207 8.92 10.13 14.54
N TRP A 208 10.14 9.61 14.60
CA TRP A 208 10.69 8.82 13.50
C TRP A 208 9.92 7.53 13.26
N LEU A 209 9.53 6.86 14.34
CA LEU A 209 8.84 5.58 14.27
C LEU A 209 7.38 5.70 13.79
N MET A 210 6.62 6.68 14.28
CA MET A 210 5.17 6.82 14.04
C MET A 210 4.84 7.82 12.91
N GLY A 211 5.84 8.60 12.48
CA GLY A 211 5.72 9.62 11.44
C GLY A 211 4.97 10.87 11.86
N SER A 212 5.03 11.90 11.02
CA SER A 212 4.44 13.22 11.30
C SER A 212 3.65 13.75 10.11
N TYR A 213 2.61 14.54 10.37
CA TYR A 213 1.96 15.35 9.33
C TYR A 213 2.70 16.68 9.13
N LYS A 214 3.54 17.11 10.06
CA LYS A 214 4.30 18.37 10.00
C LYS A 214 5.63 18.20 9.27
N ASN A 215 6.36 17.14 9.57
CA ASN A 215 7.71 16.87 9.08
C ASN A 215 7.77 15.53 8.34
N TYR A 216 8.68 15.43 7.37
CA TYR A 216 8.98 14.16 6.72
C TYR A 216 9.97 13.37 7.60
N THR A 217 9.66 12.10 7.87
CA THR A 217 10.37 11.29 8.87
C THR A 217 11.10 10.09 8.28
N GLY A 218 11.11 9.95 6.95
CA GLY A 218 11.69 8.79 6.26
C GLY A 218 10.86 7.52 6.43
N THR A 219 11.52 6.37 6.27
CA THR A 219 10.90 5.05 6.26
C THR A 219 11.30 4.24 7.49
N TYR A 220 10.39 3.38 7.97
CA TYR A 220 10.69 2.45 9.06
C TYR A 220 11.72 1.39 8.67
N TYR A 221 11.92 1.13 7.36
CA TYR A 221 12.97 0.25 6.85
C TYR A 221 14.37 0.79 7.19
N ALA A 222 14.63 2.06 6.87
CA ALA A 222 15.94 2.67 7.10
C ALA A 222 16.20 2.88 8.60
N LEU A 223 15.20 3.37 9.36
CA LEU A 223 15.28 3.45 10.82
C LEU A 223 15.58 2.08 11.43
N GLY A 224 14.87 1.06 10.93
CA GLY A 224 15.00 -0.30 11.37
C GLY A 224 16.38 -0.87 11.11
N TYR A 225 16.90 -0.71 9.89
CA TYR A 225 18.23 -1.17 9.50
C TYR A 225 19.31 -0.56 10.40
N ASP A 226 19.28 0.76 10.60
CA ASP A 226 20.26 1.45 11.43
C ASP A 226 20.27 0.90 12.86
N MET A 227 19.10 0.78 13.48
CA MET A 227 18.97 0.28 14.86
C MET A 227 19.29 -1.22 14.98
N ALA A 228 18.82 -2.04 14.04
CA ALA A 228 19.04 -3.49 14.01
C ALA A 228 20.52 -3.82 13.84
N SER A 229 21.18 -3.13 12.91
CA SER A 229 22.59 -3.31 12.58
C SER A 229 23.50 -2.80 13.69
N TYR A 230 23.22 -1.61 14.25
CA TYR A 230 23.98 -1.09 15.38
C TYR A 230 23.89 -1.99 16.61
N ALA A 231 22.71 -2.54 16.91
CA ALA A 231 22.56 -3.50 18.01
C ALA A 231 23.42 -4.76 17.79
N ARG A 232 23.45 -5.31 16.57
CA ARG A 232 24.31 -6.46 16.23
C ARG A 232 25.79 -6.13 16.34
N GLN A 233 26.20 -4.92 15.94
CA GLN A 233 27.58 -4.47 16.07
C GLN A 233 27.98 -4.32 17.54
N ARG A 234 27.11 -3.76 18.37
CA ARG A 234 27.42 -3.44 19.77
C ARG A 234 27.29 -4.62 20.73
N TYR A 235 26.27 -5.46 20.54
CA TYR A 235 25.88 -6.50 21.49
C TYR A 235 26.10 -7.93 20.96
N GLY A 236 26.57 -8.07 19.72
CA GLY A 236 26.86 -9.35 19.07
C GLY A 236 25.78 -9.81 18.10
N ALA A 237 26.16 -10.76 17.23
CA ALA A 237 25.32 -11.28 16.13
C ALA A 237 24.02 -11.95 16.61
N ASP A 238 24.00 -12.47 17.84
CA ASP A 238 22.91 -13.26 18.40
C ASP A 238 21.91 -12.43 19.23
N ILE A 239 22.04 -11.10 19.27
CA ILE A 239 21.22 -10.25 20.15
C ILE A 239 19.72 -10.35 19.80
N TRP A 240 19.39 -10.37 18.52
CA TRP A 240 18.01 -10.51 18.04
C TRP A 240 17.51 -11.94 18.22
N ASP A 241 18.41 -12.93 18.19
CA ASP A 241 18.07 -14.30 18.56
C ASP A 241 17.62 -14.34 20.03
N LYS A 242 18.50 -13.92 20.95
CA LYS A 242 18.26 -13.87 22.40
C LYS A 242 16.99 -13.09 22.76
N SER A 243 16.82 -11.90 22.19
CA SER A 243 15.68 -11.01 22.48
C SER A 243 14.37 -11.65 22.08
N THR A 244 14.29 -12.23 20.88
CA THR A 244 13.06 -12.88 20.39
C THR A 244 12.77 -14.17 21.16
N SER A 245 13.81 -14.96 21.48
CA SER A 245 13.69 -16.19 22.28
C SER A 245 13.23 -15.92 23.73
N ARG A 246 13.55 -14.75 24.29
CA ARG A 246 13.00 -14.31 25.59
C ARG A 246 11.59 -13.72 25.45
N TYR A 247 11.29 -13.00 24.37
CA TYR A 247 9.98 -12.41 24.10
C TYR A 247 8.86 -13.47 24.09
N VAL A 248 9.10 -14.59 23.41
CA VAL A 248 8.13 -15.72 23.38
C VAL A 248 7.91 -16.40 24.74
N ARG A 249 8.60 -15.94 25.79
CA ARG A 249 8.38 -16.34 27.19
C ARG A 249 7.86 -15.21 28.08
N ASN A 250 7.92 -13.95 27.66
CA ASN A 250 7.73 -12.77 28.54
C ASN A 250 6.94 -11.59 27.95
N LEU A 251 6.26 -11.72 26.80
CA LEU A 251 5.35 -10.76 26.11
C LEU A 251 5.85 -9.32 25.85
N LEU A 252 6.93 -8.86 26.48
CA LEU A 252 7.47 -7.50 26.36
C LEU A 252 8.77 -7.56 25.54
N PHE A 253 8.68 -7.23 24.25
CA PHE A 253 9.83 -7.29 23.34
C PHE A 253 10.94 -6.32 23.75
N GLU A 254 10.61 -5.06 24.04
CA GLU A 254 11.58 -4.07 24.55
C GLU A 254 12.20 -4.52 25.88
N GLY A 255 11.40 -5.10 26.79
CA GLY A 255 11.90 -5.66 28.04
C GLY A 255 12.87 -6.84 27.83
N SER A 256 12.62 -7.65 26.80
CA SER A 256 13.48 -8.77 26.43
C SER A 256 14.82 -8.31 25.87
N PHE A 257 14.81 -7.28 25.02
CA PHE A 257 16.02 -6.63 24.54
C PHE A 257 16.81 -5.97 25.69
N LYS A 258 16.12 -5.22 26.55
CA LYS A 258 16.73 -4.53 27.70
C LYS A 258 17.37 -5.49 28.69
N HIS A 259 16.82 -6.69 28.87
CA HIS A 259 17.39 -7.71 29.74
C HIS A 259 18.82 -8.12 29.32
N TYR A 260 19.08 -8.24 28.02
CA TYR A 260 20.40 -8.63 27.51
C TYR A 260 21.35 -7.46 27.28
N THR A 261 20.82 -6.25 27.04
CA THR A 261 21.65 -5.08 26.65
C THR A 261 21.77 -4.00 27.71
N GLY A 262 20.89 -4.01 28.73
CA GLY A 262 20.68 -2.88 29.64
C GLY A 262 20.09 -1.63 28.97
N SER A 263 19.74 -1.68 27.67
CA SER A 263 19.34 -0.53 26.86
C SER A 263 17.86 -0.59 26.49
N SER A 264 17.17 0.56 26.58
CA SER A 264 15.80 0.72 26.04
C SER A 264 15.86 1.04 24.54
N PHE A 265 14.75 0.93 23.82
CA PHE A 265 14.74 1.30 22.39
C PHE A 265 14.99 2.78 22.16
N LYS A 266 14.56 3.65 23.07
CA LYS A 266 14.87 5.08 23.02
C LYS A 266 16.39 5.32 23.17
N ARG A 267 17.05 4.58 24.07
CA ARG A 267 18.51 4.66 24.23
C ARG A 267 19.24 4.04 23.05
N LEU A 268 18.79 2.89 22.55
CA LEU A 268 19.32 2.26 21.34
C LEU A 268 19.28 3.24 20.15
N GLN A 269 18.14 3.90 19.91
CA GLN A 269 18.03 4.90 18.86
C GLN A 269 19.01 6.05 19.09
N HIS A 270 19.05 6.63 20.29
CA HIS A 270 19.98 7.71 20.60
C HIS A 270 21.44 7.32 20.33
N ASP A 271 21.88 6.18 20.88
CA ASP A 271 23.24 5.67 20.74
C ASP A 271 23.59 5.34 19.27
N THR A 272 22.62 4.79 18.52
CA THR A 272 22.76 4.47 17.08
C THR A 272 23.03 5.74 16.27
N PHE A 273 22.21 6.77 16.46
CA PHE A 273 22.31 7.99 15.66
C PHE A 273 23.40 8.95 16.16
N ASP A 274 23.83 8.83 17.41
CA ASP A 274 25.05 9.48 17.89
C ASP A 274 26.30 8.84 17.26
N PHE A 275 26.32 7.52 17.09
CA PHE A 275 27.37 6.82 16.35
C PHE A 275 27.36 7.23 14.87
N LEU A 276 26.21 7.13 14.21
CA LEU A 276 26.07 7.47 12.79
C LEU A 276 26.37 8.94 12.51
N ARG A 277 25.99 9.87 13.39
CA ARG A 277 26.34 11.29 13.25
C ARG A 277 27.86 11.47 13.14
N LYS A 278 28.64 10.83 14.04
CA LYS A 278 30.11 10.92 14.01
C LYS A 278 30.70 10.33 12.73
N GLU A 279 30.13 9.25 12.21
CA GLU A 279 30.56 8.67 10.93
C GLU A 279 30.19 9.59 9.76
N TRP A 280 29.00 10.17 9.75
CA TRP A 280 28.56 11.08 8.70
C TRP A 280 29.30 12.42 8.73
N GLU A 281 29.69 12.93 9.90
CA GLU A 281 30.55 14.12 10.04
C GLU A 281 31.91 13.90 9.38
N LYS A 282 32.49 12.68 9.46
CA LYS A 282 33.73 12.33 8.75
C LYS A 282 33.53 12.23 7.24
N GLN A 283 32.34 11.82 6.80
CA GLN A 283 31.99 11.66 5.38
C GLN A 283 31.57 13.00 4.72
N ASP A 284 31.21 14.02 5.51
CA ASP A 284 30.80 15.34 5.02
C ASP A 284 32.00 16.09 4.41
N THR A 285 32.21 15.85 3.12
CA THR A 285 33.33 16.35 2.33
C THR A 285 32.86 17.37 1.28
N CYS A 286 31.75 18.06 1.55
CA CYS A 286 31.15 19.02 0.61
C CYS A 286 32.12 20.15 0.28
N THR A 287 32.55 20.22 -0.99
CA THR A 287 33.46 21.26 -1.49
C THR A 287 32.82 22.20 -2.52
N LEU A 288 31.67 21.81 -3.09
CA LEU A 288 30.93 22.60 -4.07
C LEU A 288 29.54 22.99 -3.56
N VAL A 289 29.22 24.27 -3.65
CA VAL A 289 27.89 24.80 -3.32
C VAL A 289 27.20 25.23 -4.62
N PRO A 290 26.07 24.61 -4.99
CA PRO A 290 25.39 24.96 -6.23
C PRO A 290 24.45 26.16 -6.08
N ASP A 291 24.08 26.75 -7.21
CA ASP A 291 23.01 27.74 -7.29
C ASP A 291 21.64 27.06 -7.27
N TYR A 292 20.75 27.52 -6.40
CA TYR A 292 19.41 26.93 -6.30
C TYR A 292 18.39 27.71 -7.14
N LEU A 293 17.81 27.03 -8.13
CA LEU A 293 16.84 27.60 -9.06
C LEU A 293 15.39 27.47 -8.55
N SER A 294 15.13 26.54 -7.63
CA SER A 294 13.86 26.40 -6.92
C SER A 294 13.81 27.20 -5.61
N SER A 295 12.64 27.72 -5.27
CA SER A 295 12.43 28.46 -4.01
C SER A 295 12.54 27.58 -2.76
N THR A 296 13.01 28.17 -1.66
CA THR A 296 13.06 27.53 -0.34
C THR A 296 11.64 27.33 0.20
N SER A 297 11.39 26.20 0.85
CA SER A 297 10.06 25.84 1.39
C SER A 297 10.10 25.63 2.89
N LYS A 298 9.14 26.19 3.63
CA LYS A 298 9.00 25.96 5.08
C LYS A 298 8.55 24.53 5.44
N THR A 299 8.17 23.74 4.45
CA THR A 299 7.63 22.38 4.61
C THR A 299 8.29 21.45 3.62
N TYR A 300 8.47 20.19 3.99
CA TYR A 300 9.10 19.21 3.10
C TYR A 300 8.49 19.25 1.68
N THR A 301 9.33 19.55 0.69
CA THR A 301 8.97 19.69 -0.72
C THR A 301 10.06 19.06 -1.56
N SER A 302 9.68 18.22 -2.52
CA SER A 302 10.62 17.53 -3.41
C SER A 302 10.39 18.00 -4.84
N TYR A 303 11.46 18.46 -5.49
CA TYR A 303 11.54 18.67 -6.94
C TYR A 303 12.52 17.64 -7.53
N ARG A 304 12.02 16.76 -8.40
CA ARG A 304 12.78 15.66 -9.02
C ARG A 304 12.78 15.77 -10.54
N TYR A 305 13.75 15.13 -11.18
CA TYR A 305 13.86 15.01 -12.64
C TYR A 305 13.83 16.37 -13.38
N PRO A 306 14.76 17.30 -13.07
CA PRO A 306 14.83 18.58 -13.79
C PRO A 306 15.04 18.36 -15.29
N GLN A 307 14.34 19.13 -16.13
CA GLN A 307 14.53 19.17 -17.58
C GLN A 307 14.45 20.63 -18.05
N SER A 308 15.48 21.13 -18.73
CA SER A 308 15.50 22.49 -19.29
C SER A 308 14.66 22.54 -20.58
N ILE A 309 13.70 23.47 -20.65
CA ILE A 309 13.02 23.82 -21.92
C ILE A 309 13.87 24.84 -22.68
N ASN A 310 14.45 25.78 -21.93
CA ASN A 310 15.42 26.79 -22.32
C ASN A 310 16.22 27.19 -21.08
N ASP A 311 17.19 28.09 -21.24
CA ASP A 311 18.10 28.48 -20.16
C ASP A 311 17.41 29.20 -18.97
N SER A 312 16.16 29.63 -19.10
CA SER A 312 15.41 30.33 -18.05
C SER A 312 14.25 29.51 -17.45
N VAL A 313 13.86 28.39 -18.07
CA VAL A 313 12.69 27.61 -17.67
C VAL A 313 13.03 26.13 -17.54
N ILE A 314 12.82 25.61 -16.33
CA ILE A 314 13.05 24.21 -15.99
C ILE A 314 11.73 23.56 -15.61
N ILE A 315 11.50 22.34 -16.07
CA ILE A 315 10.39 21.51 -15.62
C ILE A 315 10.90 20.47 -14.63
N ALA A 316 10.11 20.20 -13.60
CA ALA A 316 10.38 19.16 -12.61
C ALA A 316 9.09 18.49 -12.15
N VAL A 317 9.22 17.32 -11.52
CA VAL A 317 8.14 16.69 -10.75
C VAL A 317 8.17 17.20 -9.31
N LYS A 318 7.08 17.81 -8.87
CA LYS A 318 6.87 18.27 -7.50
C LYS A 318 6.02 17.29 -6.69
N SER A 319 6.44 17.01 -5.45
CA SER A 319 5.66 16.28 -4.45
C SER A 319 5.94 16.81 -3.02
N GLY A 320 5.09 16.48 -2.06
CA GLY A 320 5.33 16.81 -0.65
C GLY A 320 4.16 16.49 0.29
N LEU A 321 4.26 16.85 1.56
CA LEU A 321 3.23 16.51 2.58
C LEU A 321 1.84 17.10 2.25
N LYS A 322 1.82 18.19 1.48
CA LYS A 322 0.62 18.96 1.08
C LYS A 322 0.33 18.90 -0.42
N ASP A 323 1.13 18.17 -1.18
CA ASP A 323 1.15 18.18 -2.65
C ASP A 323 1.27 16.75 -3.19
N ILE A 324 0.33 16.34 -4.05
CA ILE A 324 0.47 15.12 -4.86
C ILE A 324 1.42 15.38 -6.04
N ASN A 325 1.87 14.32 -6.70
CA ASN A 325 2.75 14.43 -7.86
C ASN A 325 2.17 15.37 -8.93
N SER A 326 2.97 16.36 -9.32
CA SER A 326 2.61 17.34 -10.35
C SER A 326 3.83 17.75 -11.17
N LEU A 327 3.61 18.06 -12.44
CA LEU A 327 4.59 18.75 -13.29
C LEU A 327 4.51 20.24 -13.00
N VAL A 328 5.67 20.86 -12.77
CA VAL A 328 5.79 22.30 -12.51
C VAL A 328 6.88 22.90 -13.39
N ALA A 329 6.66 24.10 -13.90
CA ALA A 329 7.69 24.91 -14.53
C ALA A 329 8.25 25.90 -13.50
N ILE A 330 9.56 26.05 -13.47
CA ILE A 330 10.30 26.91 -12.55
C ILE A 330 11.10 27.90 -13.39
N SER A 331 10.95 29.19 -13.09
CA SER A 331 11.70 30.27 -13.73
C SER A 331 11.98 31.37 -12.70
N ASN A 332 13.25 31.72 -12.52
CA ASN A 332 13.71 32.73 -11.54
C ASN A 332 13.12 32.51 -10.13
N GLY A 333 13.15 31.27 -9.64
CA GLY A 333 12.59 30.88 -8.33
C GLY A 333 11.05 30.82 -8.26
N LYS A 334 10.34 31.29 -9.29
CA LYS A 334 8.86 31.26 -9.35
C LYS A 334 8.38 29.96 -9.98
N GLU A 335 7.42 29.34 -9.32
CA GLU A 335 6.81 28.09 -9.76
C GLU A 335 5.46 28.33 -10.45
N LYS A 336 5.24 27.65 -11.57
CA LYS A 336 3.95 27.53 -12.24
C LYS A 336 3.56 26.06 -12.37
N HIS A 337 2.42 25.69 -11.78
CA HIS A 337 1.86 24.36 -11.96
C HIS A 337 1.43 24.12 -13.42
N LEU A 338 1.80 22.97 -13.99
CA LEU A 338 1.41 22.54 -15.32
C LEU A 338 0.27 21.51 -15.27
N SER A 339 0.50 20.36 -14.63
CA SER A 339 -0.51 19.29 -14.56
C SER A 339 -0.24 18.32 -13.41
N TYR A 340 -1.30 17.70 -12.89
CA TYR A 340 -1.18 16.59 -11.95
C TYR A 340 -0.93 15.28 -12.71
N ILE A 341 -0.05 14.44 -12.16
CA ILE A 341 0.33 13.14 -12.75
C ILE A 341 0.07 12.00 -11.76
N GLY A 342 0.17 10.76 -12.23
CA GLY A 342 -0.01 9.57 -11.39
C GLY A 342 1.27 9.12 -10.69
N SER A 343 1.35 7.81 -10.45
CA SER A 343 2.55 7.17 -9.93
C SER A 343 3.54 6.96 -11.07
N ILE A 344 4.50 7.87 -11.20
CA ILE A 344 5.58 7.79 -12.18
C ILE A 344 6.46 6.57 -11.91
N ASN A 345 6.96 5.93 -12.97
CA ASN A 345 7.78 4.72 -12.93
C ASN A 345 9.04 4.84 -13.82
N SER A 346 9.48 6.07 -14.05
CA SER A 346 10.69 6.43 -14.77
C SER A 346 11.12 7.87 -14.44
N ARG A 347 12.27 8.29 -14.97
CA ARG A 347 12.63 9.70 -15.04
C ARG A 347 11.82 10.43 -16.11
N LEU A 348 11.91 11.76 -16.10
CA LEU A 348 11.41 12.60 -17.19
C LEU A 348 12.42 12.66 -18.34
N ASN A 349 11.93 12.74 -19.57
CA ASN A 349 12.74 13.04 -20.74
C ASN A 349 12.07 14.17 -21.55
N PHE A 350 12.85 15.16 -22.00
CA PHE A 350 12.34 16.27 -22.80
C PHE A 350 12.84 16.21 -24.25
N ARG A 351 11.91 16.23 -25.21
CA ARG A 351 12.23 16.31 -26.64
C ARG A 351 11.06 16.91 -27.43
N ASN A 352 11.34 17.75 -28.42
CA ASN A 352 10.35 18.31 -29.35
C ASN A 352 9.12 18.91 -28.63
N ASN A 353 9.39 19.76 -27.62
CA ASN A 353 8.36 20.44 -26.81
C ASN A 353 7.39 19.49 -26.07
N ARG A 354 7.83 18.25 -25.79
CA ARG A 354 7.08 17.24 -25.06
C ARG A 354 7.94 16.65 -23.95
N ILE A 355 7.28 16.33 -22.84
CA ILE A 355 7.90 15.69 -21.67
C ILE A 355 7.37 14.28 -21.58
N TYR A 356 8.23 13.28 -21.62
CA TYR A 356 7.89 11.86 -21.62
C TYR A 356 8.19 11.20 -20.27
N TRP A 357 7.36 10.23 -19.87
CA TRP A 357 7.57 9.37 -18.70
C TRP A 357 6.72 8.09 -18.79
N SER A 358 7.06 7.06 -18.02
CA SER A 358 6.18 5.92 -17.78
C SER A 358 5.38 6.10 -16.48
N GLU A 359 4.13 5.64 -16.47
CA GLU A 359 3.24 5.72 -15.31
C GLU A 359 2.58 4.37 -15.03
N LEU A 360 2.51 3.98 -13.75
CA LEU A 360 1.78 2.80 -13.31
C LEU A 360 0.28 3.01 -13.44
N VAL A 361 -0.40 2.09 -14.12
CA VAL A 361 -1.86 2.10 -14.33
C VAL A 361 -2.41 0.73 -13.96
N PRO A 362 -3.45 0.65 -13.12
CA PRO A 362 -4.01 -0.64 -12.71
C PRO A 362 -4.64 -1.39 -13.89
N GLY A 363 -4.68 -2.71 -13.77
CA GLY A 363 -5.53 -3.56 -14.59
C GLY A 363 -7.01 -3.26 -14.36
N LEU A 364 -7.83 -3.79 -15.25
CA LEU A 364 -9.28 -3.51 -15.22
C LEU A 364 -9.96 -4.09 -13.97
N ARG A 365 -9.42 -5.15 -13.37
CA ARG A 365 -9.96 -5.78 -12.16
C ARG A 365 -8.90 -6.33 -11.23
N TRP A 366 -7.97 -7.14 -11.75
CA TRP A 366 -7.10 -7.99 -10.93
C TRP A 366 -6.08 -7.16 -10.18
N THR A 367 -5.97 -7.35 -8.87
CA THR A 367 -5.03 -6.59 -8.02
C THR A 367 -3.58 -6.83 -8.44
N HIS A 368 -3.24 -8.07 -8.80
CA HIS A 368 -1.89 -8.44 -9.25
C HIS A 368 -1.67 -8.20 -10.75
N GLU A 369 -2.56 -7.48 -11.43
CA GLU A 369 -2.36 -7.07 -12.82
C GLU A 369 -2.34 -5.54 -12.91
N ASN A 370 -1.22 -5.00 -13.36
CA ASN A 370 -1.10 -3.59 -13.70
C ASN A 370 -0.03 -3.39 -14.77
N TYR A 371 0.03 -2.19 -15.30
CA TYR A 371 0.78 -1.83 -16.49
C TYR A 371 1.68 -0.62 -16.20
N SER A 372 2.75 -0.48 -16.98
CA SER A 372 3.56 0.74 -17.00
C SER A 372 3.48 1.31 -18.41
N VAL A 373 2.73 2.41 -18.54
CA VAL A 373 2.35 2.98 -19.84
C VAL A 373 3.16 4.23 -20.13
N LEU A 374 3.58 4.41 -21.38
CA LEU A 374 4.28 5.62 -21.80
C LEU A 374 3.29 6.76 -22.01
N LYS A 375 3.64 7.92 -21.45
CA LYS A 375 2.87 9.16 -21.56
C LYS A 375 3.77 10.30 -21.99
N TYR A 376 3.16 11.35 -22.50
CA TYR A 376 3.80 12.65 -22.57
C TYR A 376 2.85 13.79 -22.23
N TYR A 377 3.43 14.90 -21.77
CA TYR A 377 2.78 16.19 -21.65
C TYR A 377 3.21 17.05 -22.83
N ASP A 378 2.23 17.52 -23.59
CA ASP A 378 2.43 18.42 -24.73
C ASP A 378 2.42 19.87 -24.23
N LEU A 379 3.53 20.60 -24.36
CA LEU A 379 3.64 21.95 -23.82
C LEU A 379 2.79 22.97 -24.60
N ASP A 380 2.58 22.75 -25.89
CA ASP A 380 1.74 23.60 -26.74
C ASP A 380 0.26 23.39 -26.42
N LYS A 381 -0.18 22.13 -26.42
CA LYS A 381 -1.59 21.76 -26.20
C LYS A 381 -1.98 21.71 -24.72
N LYS A 382 -1.00 21.76 -23.81
CA LYS A 382 -1.17 21.71 -22.34
C LYS A 382 -1.96 20.49 -21.87
N GLN A 383 -1.71 19.33 -22.48
CA GLN A 383 -2.44 18.10 -22.19
C GLN A 383 -1.54 16.87 -22.10
N ILE A 384 -1.96 15.88 -21.31
CA ILE A 384 -1.29 14.59 -21.20
C ILE A 384 -1.90 13.61 -22.22
N LYS A 385 -1.05 12.96 -23.02
CA LYS A 385 -1.43 11.86 -23.92
C LYS A 385 -0.78 10.55 -23.45
N THR A 386 -1.54 9.46 -23.50
CA THR A 386 -1.00 8.09 -23.33
C THR A 386 -0.68 7.51 -24.71
N ILE A 387 0.54 7.04 -24.90
CA ILE A 387 1.04 6.52 -26.19
C ILE A 387 0.81 5.01 -26.28
N THR A 388 1.08 4.27 -25.20
CA THR A 388 1.13 2.80 -25.20
C THR A 388 0.22 2.20 -24.12
N PRO A 389 -1.10 2.08 -24.38
CA PRO A 389 -2.01 1.52 -23.38
C PRO A 389 -1.71 0.04 -23.14
N ARG A 390 -1.76 -0.38 -21.86
CA ARG A 390 -1.59 -1.78 -21.42
C ARG A 390 -0.24 -2.43 -21.78
N GLN A 391 0.81 -1.63 -21.84
CA GLN A 391 2.18 -2.12 -22.02
C GLN A 391 2.95 -2.20 -20.69
N ARG A 392 4.16 -2.74 -20.75
CA ARG A 392 5.08 -2.97 -19.61
C ARG A 392 6.39 -2.23 -19.80
N TYR A 393 6.31 -0.96 -20.19
CA TYR A 393 7.47 -0.17 -20.59
C TYR A 393 8.02 0.67 -19.44
N LEU A 394 9.33 0.59 -19.24
CA LEU A 394 10.11 1.33 -18.26
C LEU A 394 11.14 2.21 -18.97
N ALA A 395 11.63 3.22 -18.24
CA ALA A 395 12.77 4.06 -18.63
C ALA A 395 12.78 4.50 -20.11
N PRO A 396 11.83 5.34 -20.55
CA PRO A 396 11.83 5.82 -21.92
C PRO A 396 13.00 6.78 -22.18
N ALA A 397 13.75 6.54 -23.25
CA ALA A 397 14.66 7.50 -23.86
C ALA A 397 14.20 7.84 -25.27
N ILE A 398 14.37 9.09 -25.68
CA ILE A 398 13.91 9.58 -26.98
C ILE A 398 15.13 9.99 -27.80
N ASP A 399 15.16 9.54 -29.05
CA ASP A 399 16.25 9.83 -29.98
C ASP A 399 16.32 11.32 -30.33
N LYS A 400 17.43 11.75 -30.94
CA LYS A 400 17.65 13.16 -31.29
C LYS A 400 16.58 13.71 -32.24
N SER A 401 16.03 12.87 -33.14
CA SER A 401 14.96 13.29 -34.06
C SER A 401 13.58 13.35 -33.40
N GLY A 402 13.41 12.70 -32.25
CA GLY A 402 12.13 12.58 -31.54
C GLY A 402 11.10 11.68 -32.23
N ARG A 403 11.55 10.77 -33.10
CA ARG A 403 10.70 9.83 -33.86
C ARG A 403 10.68 8.43 -33.24
N THR A 404 11.73 8.06 -32.52
CA THR A 404 11.90 6.74 -31.93
C THR A 404 12.12 6.87 -30.42
N ILE A 405 11.48 5.98 -29.68
CA ILE A 405 11.64 5.87 -28.23
C ILE A 405 12.18 4.48 -27.93
N ALA A 406 13.25 4.39 -27.14
CA ALA A 406 13.74 3.14 -26.59
C ALA A 406 13.18 2.97 -25.18
N VAL A 407 12.76 1.76 -24.83
CA VAL A 407 12.20 1.41 -23.52
C VAL A 407 12.70 0.05 -23.06
N SER A 408 12.79 -0.13 -21.75
CA SER A 408 12.98 -1.45 -21.13
C SER A 408 11.64 -2.15 -20.95
N ARG A 409 11.57 -3.46 -21.22
CA ARG A 409 10.37 -4.29 -21.06
C ARG A 409 10.69 -5.58 -20.31
N PRO A 410 10.27 -5.71 -19.03
CA PRO A 410 10.13 -7.01 -18.38
C PRO A 410 8.81 -7.68 -18.82
N THR A 411 8.89 -8.84 -19.45
CA THR A 411 7.72 -9.61 -19.89
C THR A 411 7.09 -10.41 -18.74
N VAL A 412 5.86 -10.90 -18.95
CA VAL A 412 5.18 -11.73 -17.94
C VAL A 412 5.88 -13.08 -17.79
N GLU A 413 6.51 -13.60 -18.85
CA GLU A 413 7.26 -14.85 -18.88
C GLU A 413 8.61 -14.74 -18.13
N GLY A 414 9.05 -13.52 -17.79
CA GLY A 414 10.29 -13.26 -17.07
C GLY A 414 11.49 -12.92 -17.97
N LYS A 415 11.26 -12.55 -19.24
CA LYS A 415 12.30 -12.04 -20.13
C LYS A 415 12.48 -10.53 -19.99
N ASN A 416 13.71 -10.05 -20.07
CA ASN A 416 14.06 -8.63 -20.13
C ASN A 416 14.45 -8.26 -21.55
N GLN A 417 13.84 -7.20 -22.08
CA GLN A 417 14.01 -6.77 -23.46
C GLN A 417 14.24 -5.26 -23.57
N LEU A 418 15.00 -4.86 -24.59
CA LEU A 418 15.01 -3.50 -25.11
C LEU A 418 14.02 -3.42 -26.28
N VAL A 419 13.13 -2.43 -26.26
CA VAL A 419 12.10 -2.28 -27.30
C VAL A 419 12.20 -0.88 -27.91
N LEU A 420 12.19 -0.83 -29.24
CA LEU A 420 12.08 0.42 -29.99
C LEU A 420 10.62 0.64 -30.40
N ILE A 421 10.10 1.83 -30.14
CA ILE A 421 8.73 2.21 -30.47
C ILE A 421 8.70 3.53 -31.25
N ASN A 422 7.71 3.66 -32.13
CA ASN A 422 7.45 4.92 -32.81
C ASN A 422 6.84 5.95 -31.84
N ALA A 423 7.42 7.14 -31.75
CA ALA A 423 7.03 8.17 -30.80
C ALA A 423 5.62 8.75 -31.03
N GLU A 424 5.14 8.78 -32.28
CA GLU A 424 3.84 9.37 -32.62
C GLU A 424 2.67 8.39 -32.43
N LYS A 425 2.84 7.17 -32.94
CA LYS A 425 1.81 6.12 -32.99
C LYS A 425 1.88 5.15 -31.81
N GLY A 426 3.02 5.07 -31.10
CA GLY A 426 3.24 4.10 -30.03
C GLY A 426 3.34 2.65 -30.51
N LYS A 427 3.55 2.44 -31.81
CA LYS A 427 3.70 1.09 -32.39
C LYS A 427 5.12 0.60 -32.14
N GLU A 428 5.24 -0.65 -31.68
CA GLU A 428 6.51 -1.38 -31.61
C GLU A 428 7.13 -1.51 -33.00
N LEU A 429 8.42 -1.15 -33.09
CA LEU A 429 9.23 -1.25 -34.29
C LEU A 429 10.07 -2.54 -34.26
N SER A 430 10.71 -2.79 -33.13
CA SER A 430 11.55 -3.98 -32.90
C SER A 430 11.76 -4.21 -31.40
N SER A 431 12.15 -5.44 -31.03
CA SER A 431 12.50 -5.83 -29.67
C SER A 431 13.72 -6.75 -29.66
N PHE A 432 14.58 -6.60 -28.66
CA PHE A 432 15.83 -7.34 -28.52
C PHE A 432 15.92 -7.92 -27.11
N ASP A 433 16.21 -9.22 -26.99
CA ASP A 433 16.47 -9.87 -25.70
C ASP A 433 17.81 -9.33 -25.14
N VAL A 434 17.84 -9.01 -23.85
CA VAL A 434 19.04 -8.48 -23.19
C VAL A 434 19.96 -9.65 -22.81
N PRO A 435 21.30 -9.54 -23.01
CA PRO A 435 22.25 -10.58 -22.64
C PRO A 435 22.10 -11.04 -21.18
N ASP A 436 22.23 -12.35 -20.96
CA ASP A 436 22.06 -13.01 -19.66
C ASP A 436 20.73 -12.71 -18.95
N ASN A 437 19.73 -12.24 -19.70
CA ASN A 437 18.46 -11.75 -19.19
C ASN A 437 18.62 -10.62 -18.15
N ALA A 438 19.68 -9.82 -18.26
CA ALA A 438 19.92 -8.69 -17.35
C ALA A 438 18.77 -7.68 -17.41
N PHE A 439 18.44 -7.09 -16.25
CA PHE A 439 17.34 -6.13 -16.18
C PHE A 439 17.84 -4.71 -16.48
N ILE A 440 17.44 -4.14 -17.62
CA ILE A 440 17.69 -2.73 -17.92
C ILE A 440 16.80 -1.89 -17.03
N LYS A 441 17.39 -1.22 -16.04
CA LYS A 441 16.65 -0.32 -15.16
C LYS A 441 16.43 1.04 -15.80
N GLU A 442 17.43 1.51 -16.54
CA GLU A 442 17.46 2.82 -17.17
C GLU A 442 18.31 2.82 -18.44
N LEU A 443 18.01 3.72 -19.37
CA LEU A 443 18.73 3.83 -20.64
C LEU A 443 18.66 5.25 -21.21
N THR A 444 19.55 5.57 -22.13
CA THR A 444 19.61 6.84 -22.87
C THR A 444 20.13 6.63 -24.29
N PHE A 445 19.81 7.53 -25.22
CA PHE A 445 20.38 7.52 -26.58
C PHE A 445 21.71 8.27 -26.62
N GLY A 446 22.63 7.83 -27.48
CA GLY A 446 23.82 8.58 -27.87
C GLY A 446 23.54 9.72 -28.86
N GLU A 447 24.60 10.26 -29.48
CA GLU A 447 24.44 11.20 -30.62
C GLU A 447 23.78 10.54 -31.84
N GLY A 448 24.09 9.25 -32.06
CA GLY A 448 23.54 8.43 -33.12
C GLY A 448 22.30 7.66 -32.69
N LEU A 449 22.18 6.42 -33.16
CA LEU A 449 21.10 5.51 -32.76
C LEU A 449 21.51 4.53 -31.66
N ASP A 450 22.78 4.53 -31.25
CA ASP A 450 23.26 3.66 -30.19
C ASP A 450 22.59 4.00 -28.86
N ILE A 451 22.32 2.97 -28.07
CA ILE A 451 21.60 3.07 -26.80
C ILE A 451 22.52 2.62 -25.68
N PHE A 452 22.65 3.47 -24.65
CA PHE A 452 23.44 3.21 -23.46
C PHE A 452 22.50 2.85 -22.32
N SER A 453 22.66 1.67 -21.76
CA SER A 453 21.75 1.09 -20.77
C SER A 453 22.51 0.78 -19.48
N ILE A 454 21.88 1.05 -18.35
CA ILE A 454 22.30 0.53 -17.06
C ILE A 454 21.49 -0.72 -16.79
N ALA A 455 22.18 -1.86 -16.67
CA ALA A 455 21.55 -3.17 -16.48
C ALA A 455 22.00 -3.82 -15.17
N VAL A 456 21.08 -4.44 -14.45
CA VAL A 456 21.35 -5.25 -13.26
C VAL A 456 21.49 -6.71 -13.70
N THR A 457 22.70 -7.25 -13.51
CA THR A 457 23.10 -8.62 -13.78
C THR A 457 23.12 -9.43 -12.48
N ASP A 458 23.42 -10.73 -12.56
CA ASP A 458 23.59 -11.58 -11.38
C ASP A 458 24.76 -11.18 -10.48
N SER A 459 25.77 -10.52 -11.04
CA SER A 459 27.00 -10.13 -10.36
C SER A 459 27.05 -8.66 -9.93
N GLY A 460 26.06 -7.84 -10.32
CA GLY A 460 26.02 -6.41 -10.03
C GLY A 460 25.49 -5.56 -11.19
N THR A 461 25.82 -4.27 -11.18
CA THR A 461 25.40 -3.32 -12.22
C THR A 461 26.43 -3.25 -13.35
N SER A 462 25.98 -3.36 -14.60
CA SER A 462 26.78 -3.20 -15.81
C SER A 462 26.26 -2.04 -16.65
N LEU A 463 27.15 -1.46 -17.46
CA LEU A 463 26.83 -0.41 -18.43
C LEU A 463 27.01 -1.01 -19.84
N LEU A 464 25.90 -1.11 -20.56
CA LEU A 464 25.82 -1.74 -21.87
C LEU A 464 25.62 -0.69 -22.96
N GLU A 465 26.34 -0.83 -24.06
CA GLU A 465 26.11 -0.16 -25.34
C GLU A 465 25.38 -1.14 -26.27
N PHE A 466 24.30 -0.69 -26.91
CA PHE A 466 23.53 -1.46 -27.87
C PHE A 466 23.44 -0.73 -29.20
N ASN A 467 23.83 -1.42 -30.28
CA ASN A 467 23.67 -0.91 -31.64
C ASN A 467 22.40 -1.50 -32.27
N PRO A 468 21.35 -0.70 -32.52
CA PRO A 468 20.10 -1.22 -33.06
C PRO A 468 20.16 -1.64 -34.54
N ARG A 469 21.24 -1.32 -35.27
CA ARG A 469 21.41 -1.72 -36.67
C ARG A 469 22.03 -3.11 -36.80
N SER A 470 23.07 -3.40 -36.01
CA SER A 470 23.70 -4.73 -35.99
C SER A 470 23.02 -5.69 -35.02
N GLY A 471 22.34 -5.18 -33.98
CA GLY A 471 21.79 -5.98 -32.90
C GLY A 471 22.84 -6.41 -31.87
N GLU A 472 24.04 -5.82 -31.91
CA GLU A 472 25.16 -6.16 -31.03
C GLU A 472 25.12 -5.42 -29.70
N TRP A 473 25.50 -6.13 -28.63
CA TRP A 473 25.67 -5.62 -27.28
C TRP A 473 27.15 -5.57 -26.92
N LYS A 474 27.57 -4.49 -26.26
CA LYS A 474 28.95 -4.31 -25.80
C LYS A 474 28.97 -3.79 -24.36
N GLU A 475 29.75 -4.44 -23.50
CA GLU A 475 29.97 -3.97 -22.14
C GLU A 475 31.01 -2.83 -22.11
N LEU A 476 30.64 -1.70 -21.52
CA LEU A 476 31.49 -0.50 -21.46
C LEU A 476 32.35 -0.45 -20.21
N ILE A 477 31.76 -0.76 -19.05
CA ILE A 477 32.47 -0.97 -17.79
C ILE A 477 32.13 -2.36 -17.28
N LYS A 478 33.14 -3.02 -16.70
CA LYS A 478 32.92 -4.29 -16.03
C LYS A 478 31.91 -4.12 -14.91
N THR A 479 31.05 -5.12 -14.74
CA THR A 479 30.08 -5.20 -13.66
C THR A 479 30.67 -4.77 -12.29
N THR A 480 29.98 -3.87 -11.61
CA THR A 480 30.37 -3.30 -10.31
C THR A 480 29.27 -3.48 -9.24
N SER A 481 29.67 -3.47 -7.97
CA SER A 481 28.79 -3.38 -6.80
C SER A 481 28.32 -1.96 -6.49
N ALA A 482 28.91 -0.93 -7.11
CA ALA A 482 28.46 0.45 -6.99
C ALA A 482 27.13 0.66 -7.74
N ASN A 483 26.16 1.30 -7.08
CA ASN A 483 24.90 1.65 -7.73
C ASN A 483 25.12 2.79 -8.72
N ILE A 484 24.68 2.60 -9.96
CA ILE A 484 24.77 3.58 -11.05
C ILE A 484 23.35 3.83 -11.54
N THR A 485 22.89 5.07 -11.66
CA THR A 485 21.52 5.42 -12.11
C THR A 485 21.55 6.64 -13.02
N SER A 486 20.41 7.07 -13.54
CA SER A 486 20.25 8.35 -14.24
C SER A 486 21.17 8.57 -15.46
N PRO A 487 21.30 7.63 -16.43
CA PRO A 487 22.21 7.81 -17.54
C PRO A 487 21.75 8.95 -18.45
N THR A 488 22.65 9.89 -18.73
CA THR A 488 22.41 11.05 -19.60
C THR A 488 23.57 11.23 -20.56
N TRP A 489 23.27 11.25 -21.86
CA TRP A 489 24.26 11.48 -22.88
C TRP A 489 24.46 12.96 -23.17
N LYS A 490 25.72 13.40 -23.31
CA LYS A 490 26.07 14.72 -23.85
C LYS A 490 27.51 14.76 -24.34
N ASP A 491 27.74 15.33 -25.53
CA ASP A 491 29.06 15.67 -26.08
C ASP A 491 30.06 14.49 -26.05
N GLY A 492 29.61 13.29 -26.44
CA GLY A 492 30.45 12.09 -26.47
C GLY A 492 30.75 11.47 -25.10
N LYS A 493 30.13 11.99 -24.03
CA LYS A 493 30.28 11.51 -22.66
C LYS A 493 28.95 11.00 -22.12
N LEU A 494 29.05 10.01 -21.24
CA LEU A 494 27.90 9.46 -20.53
C LEU A 494 27.95 9.89 -19.06
N PHE A 495 26.98 10.71 -18.66
CA PHE A 495 26.80 11.18 -17.28
C PHE A 495 25.86 10.25 -16.54
N PHE A 496 26.07 10.06 -15.24
CA PHE A 496 25.24 9.21 -14.40
C PHE A 496 25.36 9.60 -12.93
N GLU A 497 24.46 9.08 -12.12
CA GLU A 497 24.49 9.21 -10.67
C GLU A 497 25.13 7.97 -10.05
N SER A 498 25.95 8.14 -9.02
CA SER A 498 26.41 7.03 -8.18
C SER A 498 26.67 7.43 -6.74
N GLY A 499 26.48 6.48 -5.83
CA GLY A 499 26.85 6.58 -4.40
C GLY A 499 28.27 6.11 -4.08
N ALA A 500 29.11 5.87 -5.09
CA ALA A 500 30.41 5.19 -4.92
C ALA A 500 31.34 5.83 -3.88
N ASN A 501 31.25 7.12 -3.60
CA ASN A 501 32.07 7.80 -2.59
C ASN A 501 31.40 7.95 -1.21
N GLY A 502 30.28 7.26 -0.94
CA GLY A 502 29.56 7.37 0.34
C GLY A 502 28.42 8.41 0.36
N THR A 503 28.25 9.17 -0.72
CA THR A 503 27.15 10.12 -0.94
C THR A 503 26.83 10.14 -2.43
N ASN A 504 25.54 10.16 -2.82
CA ASN A 504 25.16 10.22 -4.23
C ASN A 504 25.70 11.50 -4.88
N ASN A 505 26.43 11.32 -5.97
CA ASN A 505 27.02 12.40 -6.77
C ASN A 505 26.85 12.10 -8.26
N ILE A 506 27.08 13.12 -9.08
CA ILE A 506 27.06 13.00 -10.53
C ILE A 506 28.48 12.69 -11.01
N TYR A 507 28.59 11.72 -11.90
CA TYR A 507 29.81 11.22 -12.50
C TYR A 507 29.70 11.30 -14.03
N CYS A 508 30.82 11.21 -14.72
CA CYS A 508 30.86 10.94 -16.16
C CYS A 508 31.84 9.83 -16.51
N LEU A 509 31.49 9.06 -17.54
CA LEU A 509 32.36 8.11 -18.22
C LEU A 509 32.84 8.75 -19.53
N HIS A 510 34.15 8.84 -19.70
CA HIS A 510 34.78 9.13 -20.97
C HIS A 510 34.90 7.83 -21.77
N LEU A 511 34.29 7.77 -22.96
CA LEU A 511 34.28 6.54 -23.76
C LEU A 511 35.62 6.23 -24.44
N SER A 512 36.45 7.25 -24.67
CA SER A 512 37.74 7.11 -25.35
C SER A 512 38.76 6.31 -24.53
N ASP A 513 38.80 6.52 -23.21
CA ASP A 513 39.76 5.91 -22.29
C ASP A 513 39.07 5.01 -21.22
N LYS A 514 37.73 4.96 -21.22
CA LYS A 514 36.90 4.26 -20.24
C LYS A 514 37.12 4.73 -18.79
N GLN A 515 37.61 5.95 -18.59
CA GLN A 515 37.84 6.51 -17.27
C GLN A 515 36.57 7.18 -16.72
N VAL A 516 36.30 6.95 -15.43
CA VAL A 516 35.21 7.59 -14.69
C VAL A 516 35.72 8.78 -13.88
N TYR A 517 34.96 9.87 -13.88
CA TYR A 517 35.22 11.08 -13.10
C TYR A 517 34.00 11.48 -12.28
N ARG A 518 34.22 11.89 -11.02
CA ARG A 518 33.23 12.54 -10.16
C ARG A 518 33.19 14.03 -10.49
N LEU A 519 31.98 14.57 -10.66
CA LEU A 519 31.75 15.95 -11.09
C LEU A 519 31.20 16.85 -9.98
N THR A 520 30.48 16.26 -9.03
CA THR A 520 29.89 16.99 -7.89
C THR A 520 30.42 16.47 -6.56
N ALA A 521 30.34 17.30 -5.52
CA ALA A 521 30.55 16.93 -4.13
C ALA A 521 29.39 17.45 -3.27
N ALA A 522 28.21 16.85 -3.45
CA ALA A 522 27.00 17.21 -2.72
C ALA A 522 27.09 16.78 -1.26
N ARG A 523 26.56 17.62 -0.37
CA ARG A 523 26.56 17.37 1.07
C ARG A 523 25.70 16.16 1.49
N PHE A 524 24.48 16.06 0.95
CA PHE A 524 23.56 14.96 1.25
C PHE A 524 23.22 14.08 0.06
N GLY A 525 23.29 14.62 -1.16
CA GLY A 525 23.25 13.85 -2.40
C GLY A 525 22.76 14.68 -3.59
N ALA A 526 23.37 14.46 -4.76
CA ALA A 526 22.98 15.01 -6.05
C ALA A 526 22.40 13.91 -6.95
N PHE A 527 21.21 14.18 -7.51
CA PHE A 527 20.40 13.20 -8.22
C PHE A 527 19.89 13.75 -9.55
N ASP A 528 19.44 12.86 -10.43
CA ASP A 528 18.72 13.20 -11.68
C ASP A 528 19.45 14.26 -12.56
N PRO A 529 20.70 14.02 -12.99
CA PRO A 529 21.45 14.94 -13.86
C PRO A 529 20.70 15.27 -15.15
N SER A 530 20.75 16.54 -15.55
CA SER A 530 20.37 17.05 -16.86
C SER A 530 21.21 18.30 -17.19
N PHE A 531 21.06 18.87 -18.38
CA PHE A 531 21.82 20.07 -18.76
C PHE A 531 20.89 21.21 -19.18
N SER A 532 21.37 22.45 -19.02
CA SER A 532 20.74 23.60 -19.65
C SER A 532 20.73 23.45 -21.18
N GLN A 533 19.81 24.13 -21.86
CA GLN A 533 19.71 24.09 -23.32
C GLN A 533 20.99 24.60 -24.00
N SER A 534 21.64 25.63 -23.45
CA SER A 534 22.96 26.11 -23.86
C SER A 534 24.10 25.11 -23.60
N GLY A 535 23.88 24.18 -22.67
CA GLY A 535 24.89 23.25 -22.22
C GLY A 535 25.88 23.80 -21.18
N ASN A 536 25.77 25.06 -20.78
CA ASN A 536 26.74 25.70 -19.87
C ASN A 536 26.51 25.35 -18.38
N HIS A 537 25.39 24.73 -18.03
CA HIS A 537 25.09 24.33 -16.66
C HIS A 537 24.67 22.87 -16.56
N LEU A 538 25.20 22.17 -15.55
CA LEU A 538 24.69 20.90 -15.04
C LEU A 538 23.55 21.19 -14.06
N LEU A 539 22.36 20.66 -14.36
CA LEU A 539 21.17 20.76 -13.53
C LEU A 539 20.93 19.44 -12.80
N PHE A 540 20.52 19.49 -11.55
CA PHE A 540 20.27 18.29 -10.75
C PHE A 540 19.32 18.55 -9.58
N ALA A 541 18.77 17.48 -9.03
CA ALA A 541 18.01 17.51 -7.79
C ALA A 541 18.98 17.32 -6.62
N ASP A 542 19.21 18.38 -5.85
CA ASP A 542 20.07 18.37 -4.67
C ASP A 542 19.23 18.15 -3.40
N TYR A 543 19.61 17.18 -2.58
CA TYR A 543 18.85 16.84 -1.38
C TYR A 543 19.25 17.73 -0.19
N GLN A 544 18.24 18.29 0.47
CA GLN A 544 18.36 19.11 1.68
C GLN A 544 17.45 18.57 2.79
N ALA A 545 17.63 19.06 4.02
CA ALA A 545 16.83 18.60 5.17
C ALA A 545 15.32 18.88 5.05
N ASP A 546 14.92 19.81 4.18
CA ASP A 546 13.55 20.17 3.82
C ASP A 546 13.11 19.62 2.44
N GLY A 547 13.90 18.71 1.85
CA GLY A 547 13.56 17.99 0.62
C GLY A 547 14.50 18.29 -0.55
N TYR A 548 14.07 17.94 -1.75
CA TYR A 548 14.90 18.10 -2.96
C TYR A 548 14.69 19.48 -3.57
N ARG A 549 15.80 20.16 -3.91
CA ARG A 549 15.81 21.44 -4.61
C ARG A 549 16.43 21.27 -6.00
N ILE A 550 15.97 22.06 -6.96
CA ILE A 550 16.64 22.14 -8.26
C ILE A 550 17.87 23.02 -8.12
N ALA A 551 19.03 22.45 -8.41
CA ALA A 551 20.33 23.04 -8.28
C ALA A 551 21.04 23.10 -9.65
N ALA A 552 21.95 24.06 -9.80
CA ALA A 552 22.74 24.27 -11.00
C ALA A 552 24.22 24.50 -10.65
N LEU A 553 25.11 23.93 -11.46
CA LEU A 553 26.54 24.20 -11.43
C LEU A 553 27.02 24.57 -12.85
N PRO A 554 27.85 25.61 -13.02
CA PRO A 554 28.54 25.87 -14.28
C PRO A 554 29.39 24.67 -14.69
N THR A 555 29.37 24.29 -15.97
CA THR A 555 30.08 23.10 -16.45
C THR A 555 31.60 23.22 -16.41
N ASP A 556 32.13 24.44 -16.41
CA ASP A 556 33.55 24.75 -16.25
C ASP A 556 34.04 24.66 -14.79
N SER A 557 33.11 24.63 -13.83
CA SER A 557 33.38 24.61 -12.39
C SER A 557 33.22 23.21 -11.74
N LEU A 558 33.07 22.17 -12.56
CA LEU A 558 32.93 20.78 -12.10
C LEU A 558 34.28 20.20 -11.64
N LEU A 559 34.27 19.30 -10.66
CA LEU A 559 35.49 18.81 -10.00
C LEU A 559 36.42 17.96 -10.89
N PHE A 560 35.85 17.14 -11.78
CA PHE A 560 36.60 16.18 -12.62
C PHE A 560 37.64 15.34 -11.85
N GLU A 561 37.25 14.75 -10.73
CA GLU A 561 38.12 13.87 -9.94
C GLU A 561 38.02 12.42 -10.42
N LYS A 562 39.14 11.75 -10.68
CA LYS A 562 39.13 10.33 -11.06
C LYS A 562 38.47 9.48 -9.98
N ALA A 563 37.56 8.60 -10.39
CA ALA A 563 36.85 7.69 -9.49
C ALA A 563 36.97 6.24 -9.95
N ASP A 564 37.09 5.33 -8.99
CA ASP A 564 37.07 3.88 -9.22
C ASP A 564 35.74 3.31 -8.71
N LEU A 565 34.85 2.93 -9.63
CA LEU A 565 33.57 2.34 -9.28
C LEU A 565 33.71 0.90 -8.74
N ALA A 566 34.84 0.23 -8.94
CA ALA A 566 35.03 -1.14 -8.44
C ALA A 566 35.28 -1.20 -6.93
N ARG A 567 35.60 -0.07 -6.30
CA ARG A 567 35.92 0.05 -4.87
C ARG A 567 35.07 1.14 -4.21
N PRO A 568 33.75 0.92 -4.05
CA PRO A 568 32.90 1.89 -3.39
C PRO A 568 33.33 2.09 -1.93
N ALA A 569 33.06 3.28 -1.40
CA ALA A 569 33.35 3.65 -0.03
C ALA A 569 32.63 2.72 0.96
N PRO A 570 33.28 2.36 2.08
CA PRO A 570 32.67 1.51 3.09
C PRO A 570 31.48 2.22 3.72
N MET A 571 30.40 1.46 3.92
CA MET A 571 29.18 1.93 4.59
C MET A 571 29.13 1.42 6.03
N PRO A 572 28.59 2.21 6.97
CA PRO A 572 28.42 1.76 8.35
C PRO A 572 27.70 0.41 8.44
N PHE A 573 28.19 -0.42 9.37
CA PHE A 573 27.69 -1.76 9.70
C PHE A 573 27.90 -2.87 8.66
N VAL A 574 28.12 -2.56 7.38
CA VAL A 574 28.12 -3.56 6.29
C VAL A 574 29.16 -4.66 6.52
N GLU A 575 30.41 -4.29 6.80
CA GLU A 575 31.51 -5.25 7.03
C GLU A 575 31.25 -6.11 8.27
N THR A 576 30.80 -5.48 9.36
CA THR A 576 30.41 -6.17 10.59
C THR A 576 29.33 -7.21 10.33
N LEU A 577 28.28 -6.85 9.60
CA LEU A 577 27.17 -7.75 9.28
C LEU A 577 27.61 -8.91 8.39
N ALA A 578 28.36 -8.63 7.33
CA ALA A 578 28.88 -9.65 6.42
C ALA A 578 29.78 -10.65 7.15
N ALA A 579 30.67 -10.16 8.04
CA ALA A 579 31.53 -11.00 8.87
C ALA A 579 30.75 -11.89 9.84
N GLN A 580 29.59 -11.44 10.33
CA GLN A 580 28.73 -12.23 11.20
C GLN A 580 27.98 -13.34 10.45
N GLU A 581 27.47 -13.07 9.23
CA GLU A 581 26.73 -14.08 8.45
C GLU A 581 27.66 -15.10 7.77
N GLN A 582 28.81 -14.68 7.26
CA GLN A 582 29.79 -15.54 6.55
C GLN A 582 29.19 -16.30 5.35
N PHE A 583 28.23 -15.69 4.66
CA PHE A 583 27.60 -16.23 3.46
C PHE A 583 27.30 -15.07 2.51
N ASN A 584 27.47 -15.30 1.20
CA ASN A 584 27.15 -14.32 0.18
C ASN A 584 26.55 -15.01 -1.05
N LEU A 585 25.30 -14.69 -1.36
CA LEU A 585 24.53 -15.30 -2.43
C LEU A 585 25.07 -14.96 -3.84
N ASP A 586 25.84 -13.87 -3.97
CA ASP A 586 26.39 -13.43 -5.25
C ASP A 586 27.71 -14.10 -5.61
N SER A 587 28.42 -14.68 -4.63
CA SER A 587 29.72 -15.35 -4.84
C SER A 587 29.72 -16.84 -4.48
N THR A 588 28.70 -17.32 -3.76
CA THR A 588 28.61 -18.74 -3.41
C THR A 588 28.34 -19.61 -4.64
N ARG A 589 28.89 -20.83 -4.62
CA ARG A 589 28.43 -21.90 -5.51
C ARG A 589 27.04 -22.32 -5.06
N LEU A 590 26.12 -22.46 -6.00
CA LEU A 590 24.76 -22.94 -5.75
C LEU A 590 24.69 -24.44 -6.04
N ASP A 591 24.11 -25.19 -5.11
CA ASP A 591 23.81 -26.60 -5.29
C ASP A 591 22.53 -26.74 -6.13
N SER A 592 22.58 -27.63 -7.12
CA SER A 592 21.41 -27.96 -7.94
C SER A 592 20.29 -28.55 -7.09
N ILE A 593 19.05 -28.23 -7.45
CA ILE A 593 17.86 -28.74 -6.75
C ILE A 593 17.07 -29.68 -7.66
N ASP A 594 16.38 -30.65 -7.05
CA ASP A 594 15.35 -31.41 -7.75
C ASP A 594 14.12 -30.51 -7.98
N PHE A 595 13.81 -30.24 -9.24
CA PHE A 595 12.71 -29.36 -9.64
C PHE A 595 11.77 -30.07 -10.61
N THR A 596 10.76 -30.73 -10.03
CA THR A 596 9.75 -31.51 -10.78
C THR A 596 8.36 -30.90 -10.62
N PRO A 597 8.05 -29.79 -11.32
CA PRO A 597 6.78 -29.11 -11.18
C PRO A 597 5.61 -29.96 -11.71
N LYS A 598 4.47 -29.87 -11.01
CA LYS A 598 3.21 -30.51 -11.39
C LYS A 598 2.13 -29.46 -11.57
N ARG A 599 1.08 -29.79 -12.32
CA ARG A 599 -0.07 -28.89 -12.47
C ARG A 599 -0.75 -28.62 -11.12
N TYR A 600 -1.01 -27.35 -10.82
CA TYR A 600 -1.79 -26.95 -9.66
C TYR A 600 -3.28 -26.90 -10.02
N HIS A 601 -4.07 -27.79 -9.42
CA HIS A 601 -5.51 -27.86 -9.64
C HIS A 601 -6.26 -26.94 -8.65
N LYS A 602 -6.84 -25.83 -9.15
CA LYS A 602 -7.53 -24.84 -8.30
C LYS A 602 -8.68 -25.46 -7.47
N GLY A 603 -9.45 -26.39 -8.04
CA GLY A 603 -10.57 -27.04 -7.36
C GLY A 603 -10.16 -27.79 -6.10
N THR A 604 -9.13 -28.64 -6.17
CA THR A 604 -8.65 -29.44 -5.02
C THR A 604 -7.98 -28.59 -3.94
N HIS A 605 -7.68 -27.33 -4.24
CA HIS A 605 -7.08 -26.37 -3.30
C HIS A 605 -8.04 -25.22 -2.97
N THR A 606 -9.35 -25.38 -3.16
CA THR A 606 -10.32 -24.31 -2.92
C THR A 606 -10.49 -24.01 -1.43
N PHE A 607 -10.46 -25.06 -0.59
CA PHE A 607 -10.54 -24.91 0.86
C PHE A 607 -9.20 -25.26 1.50
N LYS A 608 -8.66 -24.32 2.27
CA LYS A 608 -7.48 -24.48 3.11
C LYS A 608 -7.81 -23.86 4.47
N ILE A 609 -8.32 -24.68 5.39
CA ILE A 609 -8.59 -24.25 6.76
C ILE A 609 -7.25 -23.88 7.39
N HIS A 610 -7.14 -22.64 7.87
CA HIS A 610 -5.92 -22.13 8.48
C HIS A 610 -6.14 -21.63 9.90
N SER A 611 -7.38 -21.29 10.25
CA SER A 611 -7.69 -20.73 11.56
C SER A 611 -9.08 -21.14 12.04
N TRP A 612 -9.23 -21.16 13.34
CA TRP A 612 -10.47 -21.44 14.05
C TRP A 612 -10.53 -20.54 15.29
N ALA A 613 -11.61 -20.53 16.05
CA ALA A 613 -11.68 -19.85 17.34
C ALA A 613 -12.80 -20.43 18.20
N PRO A 614 -12.64 -20.47 19.54
CA PRO A 614 -13.69 -20.89 20.48
C PRO A 614 -14.66 -19.74 20.81
N PHE A 615 -14.83 -18.83 19.86
CA PHE A 615 -15.79 -17.73 19.89
C PHE A 615 -16.11 -17.32 18.46
N TYR A 616 -17.21 -16.60 18.30
CA TYR A 616 -17.63 -16.06 17.02
C TYR A 616 -17.34 -14.57 16.93
N TYR A 617 -16.85 -14.13 15.78
CA TYR A 617 -16.73 -12.72 15.44
C TYR A 617 -16.90 -12.56 13.93
N ASP A 618 -17.64 -11.53 13.52
CA ASP A 618 -17.85 -11.27 12.09
C ASP A 618 -16.75 -10.34 11.56
N VAL A 619 -15.88 -10.88 10.72
CA VAL A 619 -14.76 -10.10 10.16
C VAL A 619 -15.26 -9.02 9.19
N ALA A 620 -16.31 -9.32 8.41
CA ALA A 620 -16.85 -8.39 7.43
C ALA A 620 -17.60 -7.23 8.10
N GLU A 621 -18.31 -7.50 9.20
CA GLU A 621 -18.97 -6.48 10.01
C GLU A 621 -17.95 -5.62 10.76
N ALA A 622 -16.92 -6.22 11.37
CA ALA A 622 -15.85 -5.48 12.04
C ALA A 622 -15.06 -4.54 11.09
N MET A 623 -14.89 -4.93 9.82
CA MET A 623 -14.24 -4.09 8.81
C MET A 623 -15.11 -2.96 8.26
N ASN A 624 -16.43 -3.10 8.30
CA ASN A 624 -17.39 -2.15 7.71
C ASN A 624 -18.17 -1.32 8.75
N SER A 625 -18.07 -1.66 10.04
CA SER A 625 -18.78 -0.96 11.11
C SER A 625 -18.18 0.41 11.39
N SER A 626 -18.96 1.47 11.18
CA SER A 626 -18.67 2.81 11.69
C SER A 626 -18.97 2.87 13.18
N ALA A 627 -17.93 2.73 14.02
CA ALA A 627 -17.73 3.18 15.41
C ALA A 627 -18.84 3.04 16.49
N SER A 628 -20.08 2.70 16.16
CA SER A 628 -21.24 2.91 17.02
C SER A 628 -21.66 1.68 17.83
N ASP A 629 -21.25 0.48 17.45
CA ASP A 629 -21.50 -0.74 18.24
C ASP A 629 -20.23 -1.60 18.35
N LEU A 630 -19.25 -1.12 19.11
CA LEU A 630 -18.05 -1.88 19.44
C LEU A 630 -18.28 -2.90 20.56
N SER A 631 -19.43 -2.95 21.23
CA SER A 631 -19.69 -3.87 22.34
C SER A 631 -20.02 -5.30 21.89
N THR A 632 -20.44 -5.54 20.64
CA THR A 632 -21.06 -6.79 20.15
C THR A 632 -20.22 -7.66 19.18
N ILE A 633 -18.97 -7.29 18.89
CA ILE A 633 -18.15 -7.94 17.83
C ILE A 633 -17.77 -9.40 18.16
N VAL A 634 -17.69 -9.79 19.43
CA VAL A 634 -17.33 -11.16 19.85
C VAL A 634 -18.50 -11.77 20.62
N LYS A 635 -18.99 -12.92 20.14
CA LYS A 635 -20.10 -13.67 20.73
C LYS A 635 -19.63 -15.05 21.21
N PRO A 636 -20.19 -15.60 22.30
CA PRO A 636 -19.95 -16.99 22.69
C PRO A 636 -20.28 -17.91 21.50
N GLY A 637 -19.36 -18.78 21.10
CA GLY A 637 -19.50 -19.48 19.83
C GLY A 637 -18.27 -20.27 19.40
N ALA A 638 -18.21 -20.62 18.11
CA ALA A 638 -17.05 -21.19 17.46
C ALA A 638 -16.97 -20.69 16.01
N THR A 639 -15.76 -20.51 15.48
CA THR A 639 -15.52 -20.08 14.09
C THR A 639 -14.46 -20.96 13.43
N ILE A 640 -14.59 -21.17 12.13
CA ILE A 640 -13.59 -21.76 11.24
C ILE A 640 -13.39 -20.84 10.05
N MET A 641 -12.14 -20.69 9.63
CA MET A 641 -11.71 -19.83 8.54
C MET A 641 -10.87 -20.60 7.52
N SER A 642 -11.21 -20.40 6.25
CA SER A 642 -10.54 -21.01 5.12
C SER A 642 -10.16 -19.94 4.09
N GLN A 643 -8.93 -19.99 3.60
CA GLN A 643 -8.45 -19.11 2.53
C GLN A 643 -7.39 -19.86 1.73
N ASN A 644 -7.61 -20.02 0.43
CA ASN A 644 -6.67 -20.77 -0.40
C ASN A 644 -5.38 -20.01 -0.71
N THR A 645 -4.36 -20.75 -1.13
CA THR A 645 -3.00 -20.22 -1.40
C THR A 645 -2.99 -19.11 -2.45
N LEU A 646 -3.87 -19.18 -3.46
CA LEU A 646 -3.99 -18.16 -4.52
C LEU A 646 -4.93 -17.01 -4.15
N ASN A 647 -5.45 -16.97 -2.92
CA ASN A 647 -6.35 -15.95 -2.43
C ASN A 647 -7.59 -15.70 -3.33
N THR A 648 -8.10 -16.76 -3.94
CA THR A 648 -9.26 -16.73 -4.85
C THR A 648 -10.55 -17.25 -4.21
N ALA A 649 -10.46 -17.94 -3.08
CA ALA A 649 -11.59 -18.45 -2.31
C ALA A 649 -11.35 -18.18 -0.82
N ILE A 650 -12.28 -17.46 -0.20
CA ILE A 650 -12.28 -17.10 1.23
C ILE A 650 -13.60 -17.59 1.83
N MET A 651 -13.53 -18.28 2.95
CA MET A 651 -14.70 -18.80 3.66
C MET A 651 -14.58 -18.53 5.15
N GLN A 652 -15.68 -18.13 5.76
CA GLN A 652 -15.86 -18.13 7.21
C GLN A 652 -17.13 -18.90 7.54
N ALA A 653 -17.06 -19.84 8.47
CA ALA A 653 -18.21 -20.54 9.01
C ALA A 653 -18.17 -20.45 10.53
N GLY A 654 -19.29 -20.23 11.18
CA GLY A 654 -19.32 -20.16 12.64
C GLY A 654 -20.69 -20.43 13.23
N TRP A 655 -20.68 -20.83 14.49
CA TRP A 655 -21.85 -20.96 15.34
C TRP A 655 -21.71 -19.97 16.49
N TYR A 656 -22.79 -19.33 16.92
CA TYR A 656 -22.77 -18.42 18.06
C TYR A 656 -24.07 -18.40 18.83
N TYR A 657 -24.01 -17.96 20.08
CA TYR A 657 -25.17 -17.78 20.94
C TYR A 657 -25.40 -16.29 21.17
N ASP A 658 -26.61 -15.83 20.90
CA ASP A 658 -27.01 -14.43 21.03
C ASP A 658 -28.47 -14.33 21.49
N GLU A 659 -28.76 -13.45 22.44
CA GLU A 659 -30.10 -13.18 22.97
C GLU A 659 -31.01 -14.41 23.27
N GLY A 660 -30.42 -15.57 23.62
CA GLY A 660 -31.18 -16.79 23.90
C GLY A 660 -31.21 -17.84 22.79
N TYR A 661 -30.63 -17.55 21.62
CA TYR A 661 -30.72 -18.39 20.42
C TYR A 661 -29.36 -18.85 19.92
N HIS A 662 -29.36 -20.02 19.28
CA HIS A 662 -28.20 -20.55 18.58
C HIS A 662 -28.25 -20.13 17.11
N HIS A 663 -27.18 -19.47 16.66
CA HIS A 663 -26.99 -19.00 15.32
C HIS A 663 -25.91 -19.81 14.60
N GLY A 664 -26.05 -19.95 13.29
CA GLY A 664 -25.06 -20.48 12.37
C GLY A 664 -24.88 -19.52 11.19
N LYS A 665 -23.66 -19.06 10.97
CA LYS A 665 -23.31 -18.16 9.87
C LYS A 665 -22.29 -18.80 8.93
N LEU A 666 -22.49 -18.61 7.63
CA LEU A 666 -21.57 -18.98 6.57
C LEU A 666 -21.37 -17.78 5.66
N SER A 667 -20.12 -17.44 5.37
CA SER A 667 -19.74 -16.51 4.31
C SER A 667 -18.73 -17.16 3.40
N PHE A 668 -18.87 -16.93 2.10
CA PHE A 668 -17.99 -17.45 1.07
C PHE A 668 -17.82 -16.42 -0.05
N THR A 669 -16.58 -16.04 -0.31
CA THR A 669 -16.21 -15.13 -1.40
C THR A 669 -15.34 -15.87 -2.39
N TYR A 670 -15.79 -15.94 -3.65
CA TYR A 670 -14.99 -16.42 -4.76
C TYR A 670 -14.63 -15.29 -5.70
N GLN A 671 -13.33 -15.01 -5.78
CA GLN A 671 -12.74 -13.98 -6.63
C GLN A 671 -11.83 -14.54 -7.73
N GLY A 672 -11.88 -15.85 -8.01
CA GLY A 672 -11.09 -16.48 -9.08
C GLY A 672 -11.63 -16.28 -10.51
N TRP A 673 -12.85 -15.77 -10.70
CA TRP A 673 -13.47 -15.47 -12.01
C TRP A 673 -13.69 -13.99 -12.24
N PHE A 674 -14.03 -13.59 -13.47
CA PHE A 674 -14.22 -12.18 -13.84
C PHE A 674 -15.56 -11.54 -13.43
N PRO A 675 -16.43 -12.23 -12.66
CA PRO A 675 -17.11 -11.57 -11.55
C PRO A 675 -16.64 -12.07 -10.18
N ILE A 676 -16.78 -11.22 -9.16
CA ILE A 676 -16.65 -11.63 -7.75
C ILE A 676 -18.01 -12.08 -7.25
N ILE A 677 -18.05 -13.24 -6.59
CA ILE A 677 -19.25 -13.86 -6.05
C ILE A 677 -19.11 -13.90 -4.54
N ASN A 678 -20.06 -13.29 -3.84
CA ASN A 678 -20.18 -13.36 -2.39
C ASN A 678 -21.47 -14.10 -2.05
N LEU A 679 -21.36 -15.13 -1.24
CA LEU A 679 -22.48 -15.89 -0.69
C LEU A 679 -22.44 -15.74 0.82
N ALA A 680 -23.57 -15.43 1.44
CA ALA A 680 -23.70 -15.38 2.89
C ALA A 680 -25.02 -16.04 3.32
N ALA A 681 -25.02 -16.73 4.45
CA ALA A 681 -26.21 -17.27 5.08
C ALA A 681 -26.10 -17.15 6.60
N ASP A 682 -27.21 -16.80 7.25
CA ASP A 682 -27.36 -16.70 8.70
C ASP A 682 -28.64 -17.44 9.12
N TYR A 683 -28.54 -18.29 10.13
CA TYR A 683 -29.63 -19.15 10.60
C TYR A 683 -29.68 -19.17 12.12
N GLY A 684 -30.81 -18.87 12.76
CA GLY A 684 -30.95 -19.12 14.22
C GLY A 684 -31.93 -18.23 14.98
N ASP A 685 -32.12 -16.99 14.54
CA ASP A 685 -33.04 -16.03 15.16
C ASP A 685 -34.51 -16.48 15.03
N LYS A 686 -35.49 -15.68 15.48
CA LYS A 686 -36.91 -15.96 15.31
C LYS A 686 -37.44 -15.43 13.99
N ALA A 687 -37.86 -16.31 13.10
CA ALA A 687 -38.62 -15.87 11.94
C ALA A 687 -40.01 -15.41 12.36
N PHE A 688 -40.55 -14.40 11.68
CA PHE A 688 -41.91 -13.91 11.90
C PHE A 688 -42.78 -14.09 10.67
N ASN A 689 -44.09 -14.03 10.91
CA ASN A 689 -45.12 -13.92 9.89
C ASN A 689 -45.88 -12.61 10.08
N ILE A 690 -46.13 -11.89 8.99
CA ILE A 690 -47.03 -10.73 8.98
C ILE A 690 -48.29 -11.12 8.23
N GLY A 691 -49.43 -11.09 8.94
CA GLY A 691 -50.76 -11.35 8.39
C GLY A 691 -51.65 -10.12 8.42
N TRP A 692 -52.70 -10.12 7.61
CA TRP A 692 -53.76 -9.11 7.63
C TRP A 692 -54.84 -9.50 8.65
N THR A 693 -55.23 -8.56 9.49
CA THR A 693 -56.33 -8.70 10.46
C THR A 693 -57.12 -7.39 10.50
N LYS A 694 -58.36 -7.42 10.98
CA LYS A 694 -59.11 -6.19 11.23
C LYS A 694 -58.83 -5.65 12.63
N ASN A 695 -58.73 -4.34 12.76
CA ASN A 695 -58.72 -3.66 14.06
C ASN A 695 -60.15 -3.50 14.61
N ASP A 696 -60.29 -2.97 15.83
CA ASP A 696 -61.58 -2.74 16.50
C ASP A 696 -62.51 -1.78 15.72
N LYS A 697 -61.97 -1.04 14.75
CA LYS A 697 -62.69 -0.15 13.84
C LYS A 697 -62.99 -0.80 12.47
N GLY A 698 -62.75 -2.10 12.32
CA GLY A 698 -62.99 -2.86 11.08
C GLY A 698 -61.99 -2.59 9.95
N GLN A 699 -60.90 -1.86 10.21
CA GLN A 699 -59.88 -1.52 9.22
C GLN A 699 -58.82 -2.61 9.13
N ASP A 700 -58.38 -2.92 7.91
CA ASP A 700 -57.30 -3.88 7.69
C ASP A 700 -55.97 -3.33 8.23
N ILE A 701 -55.39 -4.06 9.17
CA ILE A 701 -54.08 -3.79 9.77
C ILE A 701 -53.20 -5.04 9.64
N THR A 702 -51.90 -4.84 9.62
CA THR A 702 -50.95 -5.96 9.69
C THR A 702 -50.61 -6.31 11.13
N LYS A 703 -50.63 -7.60 11.45
CA LYS A 703 -50.19 -8.14 12.75
C LYS A 703 -49.05 -9.14 12.55
N GLY A 704 -47.94 -8.90 13.22
CA GLY A 704 -46.81 -9.81 13.29
C GLY A 704 -47.03 -10.88 14.35
N TYR A 705 -46.63 -12.13 14.05
CA TYR A 705 -46.56 -13.21 15.03
C TYR A 705 -45.36 -14.12 14.76
N TYR A 706 -44.86 -14.79 15.81
CA TYR A 706 -43.72 -15.70 15.73
C TYR A 706 -44.23 -17.14 15.64
N PRO A 707 -44.13 -17.83 14.49
CA PRO A 707 -44.60 -19.19 14.31
C PRO A 707 -43.69 -20.27 14.91
N GLY A 708 -42.73 -19.92 15.76
CA GLY A 708 -41.82 -20.89 16.41
C GLY A 708 -40.79 -21.54 15.47
N ARG A 709 -40.46 -20.89 14.35
CA ARG A 709 -39.47 -21.36 13.38
C ARG A 709 -38.22 -20.48 13.40
N ASN A 710 -37.06 -21.09 13.16
CA ASN A 710 -35.80 -20.35 13.10
C ASN A 710 -35.72 -19.50 11.83
N LEU A 711 -35.19 -18.29 11.95
CA LEU A 711 -34.91 -17.36 10.86
C LEU A 711 -33.78 -17.94 10.03
N LEU A 712 -33.95 -17.89 8.71
CA LEU A 712 -32.89 -18.09 7.74
C LEU A 712 -32.84 -16.83 6.88
N GLU A 713 -31.66 -16.22 6.79
CA GLU A 713 -31.34 -15.17 5.84
C GLU A 713 -30.22 -15.66 4.93
N ALA A 714 -30.34 -15.41 3.63
CA ALA A 714 -29.33 -15.77 2.65
C ALA A 714 -29.16 -14.63 1.64
N GLU A 715 -27.91 -14.33 1.30
CA GLU A 715 -27.54 -13.32 0.32
C GLU A 715 -26.58 -13.94 -0.71
N ALA A 716 -26.87 -13.71 -1.99
CA ALA A 716 -25.95 -13.96 -3.08
C ALA A 716 -25.72 -12.65 -3.83
N ARG A 717 -24.48 -12.16 -3.81
CA ARG A 717 -24.06 -10.93 -4.48
C ARG A 717 -23.02 -11.22 -5.53
N VAL A 718 -23.21 -10.68 -6.73
CA VAL A 718 -22.26 -10.76 -7.84
C VAL A 718 -21.91 -9.34 -8.26
N TYR A 719 -20.63 -8.99 -8.38
CA TYR A 719 -20.21 -7.66 -8.82
C TYR A 719 -18.95 -7.66 -9.68
N LEU A 720 -18.83 -6.59 -10.50
CA LEU A 720 -17.70 -6.35 -11.41
C LEU A 720 -16.97 -5.07 -11.00
N PRO A 721 -15.85 -5.12 -10.27
CA PRO A 721 -15.16 -3.91 -9.82
C PRO A 721 -14.22 -3.36 -10.90
N PHE A 722 -14.74 -2.63 -11.88
CA PHE A 722 -13.92 -2.04 -12.94
C PHE A 722 -13.06 -0.89 -12.41
N ASN A 723 -11.75 -1.09 -12.33
CA ASN A 723 -10.80 -0.07 -11.97
C ASN A 723 -10.35 0.71 -13.23
N LEU A 724 -10.70 1.99 -13.28
CA LEU A 724 -10.42 2.88 -14.40
C LEU A 724 -9.44 4.01 -14.02
N THR A 725 -8.81 3.90 -12.84
CA THR A 725 -7.87 4.88 -12.27
C THR A 725 -6.78 5.23 -13.29
N ARG A 726 -6.56 6.53 -13.52
CA ARG A 726 -5.44 7.03 -14.33
C ARG A 726 -4.96 8.37 -13.79
N ASN A 727 -3.67 8.66 -13.98
CA ASN A 727 -3.03 9.87 -13.48
C ASN A 727 -3.32 10.02 -11.97
N GLN A 728 -3.76 11.20 -11.54
CA GLN A 728 -4.14 11.55 -10.17
C GLN A 728 -5.57 11.15 -9.77
N ARG A 729 -6.39 10.61 -10.68
CA ARG A 729 -7.81 10.32 -10.44
C ARG A 729 -8.03 8.85 -10.14
N ILE A 730 -8.58 8.57 -8.96
CA ILE A 730 -9.15 7.26 -8.61
C ILE A 730 -10.56 7.22 -9.15
N ARG A 731 -10.82 6.29 -10.08
CA ARG A 731 -12.12 6.18 -10.72
C ARG A 731 -12.45 4.75 -11.09
N GLY A 732 -13.74 4.45 -11.14
CA GLY A 732 -14.22 3.11 -11.46
C GLY A 732 -15.72 3.03 -11.58
N ILE A 733 -16.16 1.88 -12.05
CA ILE A 733 -17.56 1.52 -12.22
C ILE A 733 -17.75 0.14 -11.60
N GLN A 734 -18.73 -0.02 -10.74
CA GLN A 734 -19.04 -1.29 -10.12
C GLN A 734 -20.54 -1.59 -10.24
N PRO A 735 -20.96 -2.25 -11.34
CA PRO A 735 -22.27 -2.89 -11.36
C PRO A 735 -22.26 -4.07 -10.40
N ALA A 736 -23.35 -4.20 -9.65
CA ALA A 736 -23.58 -5.29 -8.71
C ALA A 736 -25.03 -5.75 -8.81
N PHE A 737 -25.23 -7.04 -8.53
CA PHE A 737 -26.53 -7.66 -8.42
C PHE A 737 -26.56 -8.46 -7.12
N THR A 738 -27.52 -8.14 -6.25
CA THR A 738 -27.75 -8.88 -5.00
C THR A 738 -29.11 -9.55 -5.05
N TYR A 739 -29.15 -10.84 -4.74
CA TYR A 739 -30.36 -11.57 -4.40
C TYR A 739 -30.35 -11.87 -2.91
N TYR A 740 -31.39 -11.43 -2.21
CA TYR A 740 -31.57 -11.67 -0.79
C TYR A 740 -32.85 -12.48 -0.56
N PHE A 741 -32.76 -13.46 0.32
CA PHE A 741 -33.86 -14.33 0.73
C PHE A 741 -33.92 -14.38 2.24
N THR A 742 -35.13 -14.33 2.78
CA THR A 742 -35.41 -14.71 4.16
C THR A 742 -36.64 -15.59 4.23
N ASN A 743 -36.68 -16.51 5.18
CA ASN A 743 -37.88 -17.28 5.42
C ASN A 743 -38.97 -16.49 6.17
N ASN A 744 -38.77 -15.23 6.57
CA ASN A 744 -39.85 -14.36 7.08
C ASN A 744 -41.01 -14.29 6.07
N LYS A 745 -42.25 -14.47 6.54
CA LYS A 745 -43.42 -14.58 5.65
C LYS A 745 -44.31 -13.35 5.75
N TYR A 746 -44.86 -12.93 4.63
CA TYR A 746 -45.84 -11.87 4.52
C TYR A 746 -47.05 -12.38 3.76
N GLN A 747 -48.24 -12.20 4.33
CA GLN A 747 -49.50 -12.54 3.70
C GLN A 747 -49.83 -11.55 2.59
N GLU A 748 -50.03 -12.04 1.37
CA GLU A 748 -50.52 -11.25 0.24
C GLU A 748 -51.93 -10.74 0.48
N TYR A 749 -52.16 -9.44 0.25
CA TYR A 749 -53.40 -8.74 0.63
C TYR A 749 -54.65 -9.30 -0.07
N HIS A 750 -54.58 -9.58 -1.37
CA HIS A 750 -55.73 -10.09 -2.13
C HIS A 750 -55.82 -11.61 -2.08
N SER A 751 -54.71 -12.31 -2.31
CA SER A 751 -54.73 -13.78 -2.40
C SER A 751 -54.74 -14.50 -1.05
N GLY A 752 -54.42 -13.79 0.05
CA GLY A 752 -54.32 -14.36 1.39
C GLY A 752 -53.15 -15.34 1.59
N LYS A 753 -52.32 -15.55 0.55
CA LYS A 753 -51.21 -16.52 0.57
C LYS A 753 -50.00 -15.95 1.29
N TYR A 754 -49.37 -16.73 2.15
CA TYR A 754 -48.11 -16.35 2.78
C TYR A 754 -46.93 -16.62 1.85
N ARG A 755 -46.09 -15.60 1.63
CA ARG A 755 -44.85 -15.73 0.85
C ARG A 755 -43.63 -15.30 1.65
N ASN A 756 -42.53 -16.01 1.45
CA ASN A 756 -41.23 -15.64 2.00
C ASN A 756 -40.78 -14.28 1.42
N PHE A 757 -40.16 -13.45 2.25
CA PHE A 757 -39.63 -12.16 1.84
C PHE A 757 -38.30 -12.35 1.13
N GLN A 758 -38.16 -11.70 -0.01
CA GLN A 758 -37.01 -11.83 -0.88
C GLN A 758 -36.99 -10.63 -1.82
N TYR A 759 -35.79 -10.15 -2.14
CA TYR A 759 -35.62 -9.05 -3.07
C TYR A 759 -34.41 -9.25 -3.98
N ILE A 760 -34.49 -8.59 -5.13
CA ILE A 760 -33.37 -8.34 -6.02
C ILE A 760 -32.96 -6.87 -5.91
N LEU A 761 -31.66 -6.63 -5.91
CA LEU A 761 -31.06 -5.29 -5.84
C LEU A 761 -29.96 -5.17 -6.90
N PRO A 762 -30.30 -4.75 -8.13
CA PRO A 762 -29.34 -4.13 -9.03
C PRO A 762 -28.80 -2.81 -8.47
N GLU A 763 -27.49 -2.65 -8.50
CA GLU A 763 -26.79 -1.43 -8.11
C GLU A 763 -25.70 -1.09 -9.14
N ILE A 764 -25.51 0.20 -9.41
CA ILE A 764 -24.32 0.69 -10.12
C ILE A 764 -23.68 1.79 -9.30
N LEU A 765 -22.40 1.61 -9.01
CA LEU A 765 -21.55 2.59 -8.35
C LEU A 765 -20.56 3.19 -9.36
N PHE A 766 -20.63 4.51 -9.56
CA PHE A 766 -19.63 5.30 -10.28
C PHE A 766 -18.84 6.14 -9.29
N TYR A 767 -17.53 6.25 -9.46
CA TYR A 767 -16.72 7.19 -8.70
C TYR A 767 -15.61 7.77 -9.56
N ASP A 768 -15.31 9.05 -9.34
CA ASP A 768 -14.12 9.74 -9.84
C ASP A 768 -13.74 10.82 -8.83
N TYR A 769 -12.63 10.61 -8.12
CA TYR A 769 -12.09 11.60 -7.21
C TYR A 769 -10.57 11.64 -7.25
N ARG A 770 -10.01 12.79 -6.90
CA ARG A 770 -8.57 12.99 -6.87
C ARG A 770 -7.95 12.32 -5.64
N ARG A 771 -6.77 11.71 -5.83
CA ARG A 771 -5.91 11.22 -4.75
C ARG A 771 -5.63 12.33 -3.72
N LYS A 772 -5.54 11.93 -2.46
CA LYS A 772 -5.24 12.81 -1.31
C LYS A 772 -3.73 13.01 -1.18
N ALA A 773 -3.30 14.23 -0.84
CA ALA A 773 -1.97 14.41 -0.26
C ALA A 773 -1.97 13.90 1.19
N GLN A 774 -0.79 13.69 1.79
CA GLN A 774 -0.68 13.16 3.15
C GLN A 774 -1.45 13.99 4.19
N ARG A 775 -1.46 15.33 4.06
CA ARG A 775 -2.22 16.23 4.96
C ARG A 775 -3.70 16.35 4.65
N ASP A 776 -4.17 15.90 3.48
CA ASP A 776 -5.58 16.03 3.10
C ASP A 776 -6.46 15.03 3.88
N ILE A 777 -7.56 15.51 4.47
CA ILE A 777 -8.55 14.65 5.15
C ILE A 777 -9.49 14.03 4.10
N LEU A 778 -10.03 14.87 3.22
CA LEU A 778 -10.94 14.52 2.13
C LEU A 778 -10.29 14.72 0.76
N PRO A 779 -10.74 14.02 -0.29
CA PRO A 779 -10.42 14.40 -1.67
C PRO A 779 -10.74 15.88 -1.90
N ARG A 780 -9.89 16.58 -2.67
CA ARG A 780 -10.11 18.01 -2.94
C ARG A 780 -11.07 18.27 -4.10
N ASN A 781 -11.29 17.29 -4.97
CA ASN A 781 -12.35 17.33 -5.97
C ASN A 781 -12.76 15.91 -6.38
N GLY A 782 -14.03 15.74 -6.72
CA GLY A 782 -14.54 14.46 -7.22
C GLY A 782 -15.99 14.20 -6.82
N TYR A 783 -16.47 13.05 -7.23
CA TYR A 783 -17.81 12.59 -6.90
C TYR A 783 -17.90 11.06 -6.86
N GLN A 784 -18.97 10.59 -6.24
CA GLN A 784 -19.41 9.21 -6.21
C GLN A 784 -20.93 9.19 -6.40
N LEU A 785 -21.40 8.49 -7.43
CA LEU A 785 -22.82 8.29 -7.72
C LEU A 785 -23.17 6.82 -7.53
N ARG A 786 -24.15 6.54 -6.68
CA ARG A 786 -24.72 5.20 -6.48
C ARG A 786 -26.18 5.22 -6.90
N LEU A 787 -26.53 4.35 -7.84
CA LEU A 787 -27.89 4.14 -8.32
C LEU A 787 -28.34 2.74 -7.91
N GLN A 788 -29.51 2.63 -7.30
CA GLN A 788 -30.04 1.39 -6.74
C GLN A 788 -31.50 1.21 -7.13
N TYR A 789 -31.85 -0.02 -7.48
CA TYR A 789 -33.21 -0.45 -7.75
C TYR A 789 -33.50 -1.72 -6.97
N LEU A 790 -34.45 -1.69 -6.04
CA LEU A 790 -34.85 -2.84 -5.24
C LEU A 790 -36.27 -3.26 -5.61
N LYS A 791 -36.47 -4.56 -5.80
CA LYS A 791 -37.79 -5.14 -6.10
C LYS A 791 -37.97 -6.50 -5.45
N THR A 792 -39.20 -6.80 -5.04
CA THR A 792 -39.64 -8.14 -4.59
C THR A 792 -40.21 -8.93 -5.78
N PRO A 793 -39.55 -10.00 -6.26
CA PRO A 793 -40.00 -10.69 -7.47
C PRO A 793 -41.33 -11.45 -7.30
N PHE A 794 -41.64 -11.91 -6.08
CA PHE A 794 -42.73 -12.86 -5.84
C PHE A 794 -43.85 -12.35 -4.92
N ASN A 795 -43.70 -11.21 -4.25
CA ASN A 795 -44.73 -10.63 -3.38
C ASN A 795 -45.09 -9.24 -3.91
N LYS A 796 -45.77 -9.23 -5.06
CA LYS A 796 -46.08 -8.03 -5.85
C LYS A 796 -47.37 -7.34 -5.38
N GLU A 797 -48.21 -8.03 -4.61
CA GLU A 797 -49.42 -7.46 -4.02
C GLU A 797 -49.06 -6.51 -2.87
N ASN A 798 -48.17 -6.94 -1.97
CA ASN A 798 -47.82 -6.11 -0.83
C ASN A 798 -46.78 -5.05 -1.17
N PHE A 799 -45.74 -5.37 -1.93
CA PHE A 799 -44.58 -4.49 -2.08
C PHE A 799 -44.40 -3.99 -3.52
N GLY A 800 -44.17 -2.69 -3.67
CA GLY A 800 -43.76 -2.10 -4.94
C GLY A 800 -42.24 -2.08 -5.12
N SER A 801 -41.78 -1.29 -6.09
CA SER A 801 -40.34 -1.13 -6.33
C SER A 801 -39.79 0.08 -5.57
N LEU A 802 -38.51 0.03 -5.18
CA LEU A 802 -37.80 1.10 -4.50
C LEU A 802 -36.61 1.56 -5.34
N TYR A 803 -36.55 2.85 -5.64
CA TYR A 803 -35.48 3.49 -6.38
C TYR A 803 -34.70 4.38 -5.43
N ALA A 804 -33.37 4.37 -5.52
CA ALA A 804 -32.54 5.31 -4.79
C ALA A 804 -31.37 5.79 -5.64
N ALA A 805 -31.08 7.08 -5.54
CA ALA A 805 -29.90 7.71 -6.09
C ALA A 805 -29.17 8.46 -4.98
N ARG A 806 -27.87 8.26 -4.87
CA ARG A 806 -27.00 8.93 -3.89
C ARG A 806 -25.78 9.52 -4.60
N LEU A 807 -25.59 10.83 -4.49
CA LEU A 807 -24.46 11.57 -5.01
C LEU A 807 -23.65 12.15 -3.84
N THR A 808 -22.42 11.68 -3.67
CA THR A 808 -21.42 12.31 -2.79
C THR A 808 -20.48 13.14 -3.67
N THR A 809 -20.24 14.40 -3.32
CA THR A 809 -19.27 15.27 -4.00
C THR A 809 -18.23 15.80 -3.02
N TYR A 810 -17.02 16.02 -3.51
CA TYR A 810 -15.89 16.53 -2.75
C TYR A 810 -15.42 17.84 -3.34
N TRP A 811 -15.12 18.81 -2.49
CA TRP A 811 -14.74 20.17 -2.85
C TRP A 811 -13.57 20.64 -1.99
N PRO A 812 -12.72 21.56 -2.48
CA PRO A 812 -11.70 22.18 -1.65
C PRO A 812 -12.38 23.05 -0.58
N GLY A 813 -11.85 23.04 0.64
CA GLY A 813 -12.27 23.98 1.67
C GLY A 813 -11.69 25.38 1.47
N ILE A 814 -12.02 26.29 2.40
CA ILE A 814 -11.61 27.70 2.37
C ILE A 814 -10.09 27.83 2.51
N ILE A 815 -9.51 27.04 3.40
CA ILE A 815 -8.06 27.00 3.66
C ILE A 815 -7.47 25.74 3.03
N ARG A 816 -6.19 25.80 2.65
CA ARG A 816 -5.46 24.63 2.13
C ARG A 816 -5.56 23.45 3.10
N ASN A 817 -5.76 22.25 2.55
CA ASN A 817 -5.97 20.98 3.28
C ASN A 817 -7.32 20.84 4.02
N HIS A 818 -8.19 21.86 4.00
CA HIS A 818 -9.59 21.70 4.35
C HIS A 818 -10.36 21.07 3.20
N GLY A 819 -11.46 20.39 3.49
CA GLY A 819 -12.32 19.77 2.48
C GLY A 819 -13.79 19.86 2.86
N LEU A 820 -14.64 20.01 1.84
CA LEU A 820 -16.09 19.96 1.97
C LEU A 820 -16.61 18.72 1.24
N MET A 821 -17.40 17.90 1.93
CA MET A 821 -18.12 16.78 1.36
C MET A 821 -19.61 17.06 1.42
N LEU A 822 -20.29 16.99 0.28
CA LEU A 822 -21.74 17.15 0.17
C LEU A 822 -22.35 15.83 -0.30
N ARG A 823 -23.41 15.38 0.37
CA ARG A 823 -24.15 14.16 0.03
C ARG A 823 -25.60 14.51 -0.25
N LEU A 824 -26.06 14.17 -1.45
CA LEU A 824 -27.42 14.32 -1.92
C LEU A 824 -28.01 12.92 -2.13
N GLY A 825 -29.21 12.70 -1.61
CA GLY A 825 -29.92 11.44 -1.74
C GLY A 825 -31.37 11.67 -2.15
N TYR A 826 -31.86 10.87 -3.07
CA TYR A 826 -33.29 10.77 -3.38
C TYR A 826 -33.71 9.30 -3.35
N GLN A 827 -34.82 9.02 -2.69
CA GLN A 827 -35.43 7.70 -2.63
C GLN A 827 -36.91 7.80 -2.96
N TYR A 828 -37.40 6.89 -3.79
CA TYR A 828 -38.80 6.79 -4.17
C TYR A 828 -39.25 5.33 -4.11
N GLN A 829 -40.33 5.08 -3.39
CA GLN A 829 -41.02 3.81 -3.38
C GLN A 829 -42.35 3.92 -4.13
N ASP A 830 -42.55 3.05 -5.11
CA ASP A 830 -43.84 2.86 -5.74
C ASP A 830 -44.77 2.11 -4.79
N LEU A 831 -45.97 2.66 -4.59
CA LEU A 831 -47.00 2.15 -3.70
C LEU A 831 -48.35 2.02 -4.40
N ASP A 832 -48.40 2.23 -5.73
CA ASP A 832 -49.64 2.18 -6.47
C ASP A 832 -50.19 0.75 -6.50
N ASN A 833 -51.39 0.55 -5.96
CA ASN A 833 -51.99 -0.77 -5.74
C ASN A 833 -51.07 -1.71 -4.93
N LYS A 834 -50.42 -1.17 -3.89
CA LYS A 834 -49.57 -1.91 -2.94
C LYS A 834 -50.05 -1.70 -1.51
N SER A 835 -49.98 -2.76 -0.73
CA SER A 835 -50.52 -2.75 0.64
C SER A 835 -49.46 -2.45 1.72
N LEU A 836 -48.15 -2.60 1.44
CA LEU A 836 -47.05 -2.42 2.41
C LEU A 836 -45.83 -1.67 1.84
N TYR A 837 -45.07 -1.06 2.75
CA TYR A 837 -43.76 -0.48 2.45
C TYR A 837 -42.67 -1.55 2.45
N LEU A 838 -41.63 -1.38 1.65
CA LEU A 838 -40.49 -2.29 1.68
C LEU A 838 -39.74 -2.08 3.00
N PRO A 839 -39.42 -3.15 3.74
CA PRO A 839 -38.70 -3.06 5.01
C PRO A 839 -37.18 -2.86 4.81
N LYS A 840 -36.79 -1.96 3.88
CA LYS A 840 -35.40 -1.61 3.58
C LYS A 840 -35.27 -0.11 3.29
N HIS A 841 -34.21 0.49 3.82
CA HIS A 841 -33.84 1.89 3.56
C HIS A 841 -32.52 1.93 2.80
N LEU A 842 -32.48 2.71 1.71
CA LEU A 842 -31.30 2.85 0.84
C LEU A 842 -30.57 4.19 1.06
N LEU A 843 -31.20 5.14 1.75
CA LEU A 843 -30.57 6.39 2.21
C LEU A 843 -30.26 6.33 3.70
N GLU A 844 -29.26 7.09 4.14
CA GLU A 844 -28.90 7.23 5.55
C GLU A 844 -29.77 8.27 6.25
N LYS A 845 -30.08 8.02 7.52
CA LYS A 845 -30.77 9.00 8.39
C LYS A 845 -29.86 10.20 8.71
N PRO A 846 -30.44 11.36 9.06
CA PRO A 846 -29.71 12.41 9.75
C PRO A 846 -29.12 11.90 11.07
N ARG A 847 -27.91 12.35 11.40
CA ARG A 847 -27.25 12.08 12.69
C ARG A 847 -28.15 12.49 13.85
N GLY A 848 -28.22 11.66 14.90
CA GLY A 848 -29.04 11.89 16.09
C GLY A 848 -30.52 11.53 15.99
N TYR A 849 -31.00 11.00 14.85
CA TYR A 849 -32.37 10.50 14.70
C TYR A 849 -32.40 8.96 14.63
N HIS A 850 -33.56 8.35 14.87
CA HIS A 850 -33.84 6.94 14.57
C HIS A 850 -34.74 6.83 13.33
N PHE A 851 -34.56 5.78 12.53
CA PHE A 851 -35.47 5.48 11.42
C PHE A 851 -36.77 4.90 11.99
N GLN A 852 -37.85 5.67 11.97
CA GLN A 852 -39.15 5.25 12.50
C GLN A 852 -40.33 5.70 11.60
N TYR A 853 -40.11 5.84 10.29
CA TYR A 853 -41.19 6.29 9.39
C TYR A 853 -41.26 5.52 8.07
N GLN A 854 -42.50 5.28 7.65
CA GLN A 854 -42.85 4.82 6.31
C GLN A 854 -42.43 5.87 5.28
N THR A 855 -41.86 5.44 4.16
CA THR A 855 -41.24 6.35 3.18
C THR A 855 -41.72 6.02 1.77
N ARG A 856 -42.58 6.88 1.21
CA ARG A 856 -42.85 6.89 -0.24
C ARG A 856 -41.80 7.71 -0.96
N GLN A 857 -41.48 8.91 -0.47
CA GLN A 857 -40.44 9.76 -1.04
C GLN A 857 -39.53 10.31 0.05
N GLN A 858 -38.24 10.40 -0.22
CA GLN A 858 -37.28 11.00 0.68
C GLN A 858 -36.21 11.77 -0.09
N TRP A 859 -35.97 13.01 0.35
CA TRP A 859 -34.80 13.80 -0.02
C TRP A 859 -33.87 13.87 1.19
N ALA A 860 -32.59 13.56 0.99
CA ALA A 860 -31.56 13.66 2.02
C ALA A 860 -30.42 14.57 1.55
N PHE A 861 -29.99 15.46 2.42
CA PHE A 861 -28.86 16.36 2.24
C PHE A 861 -27.94 16.23 3.46
N LYS A 862 -26.64 16.04 3.24
CA LYS A 862 -25.63 16.12 4.30
C LYS A 862 -24.44 16.96 3.83
N ALA A 863 -23.89 17.78 4.70
CA ALA A 863 -22.68 18.54 4.48
C ALA A 863 -21.69 18.26 5.61
N ASP A 864 -20.44 18.00 5.27
CA ASP A 864 -19.32 17.76 6.19
C ASP A 864 -18.13 18.64 5.77
N TYR A 865 -17.73 19.56 6.63
CA TYR A 865 -16.56 20.41 6.45
C TYR A 865 -15.42 19.94 7.37
N ALA A 866 -14.47 19.22 6.79
CA ALA A 866 -13.34 18.64 7.50
C ALA A 866 -12.13 19.58 7.48
N LEU A 867 -11.53 19.80 8.65
CA LEU A 867 -10.39 20.69 8.83
C LEU A 867 -9.34 20.12 9.80
N PRO A 868 -8.05 20.12 9.44
CA PRO A 868 -6.98 19.85 10.40
C PRO A 868 -6.83 21.04 11.35
N LEU A 869 -6.72 20.79 12.67
CA LEU A 869 -6.53 21.84 13.67
C LEU A 869 -5.05 21.98 14.06
N LEU A 870 -4.39 20.88 14.43
CA LEU A 870 -3.00 20.87 14.88
C LEU A 870 -2.33 19.53 14.58
N SER A 871 -1.01 19.53 14.38
CA SER A 871 -0.18 18.32 14.35
C SER A 871 0.93 18.46 15.39
N PRO A 872 0.66 18.10 16.66
CA PRO A 872 1.55 18.41 17.77
C PRO A 872 2.78 17.48 17.82
N ASP A 873 2.72 16.30 17.21
CA ASP A 873 3.73 15.24 17.34
C ASP A 873 4.06 14.97 18.83
N LEU A 874 3.03 14.96 19.69
CA LEU A 874 3.18 14.91 21.15
C LEU A 874 3.33 13.46 21.63
N SER A 875 4.40 13.17 22.35
CA SER A 875 4.62 11.88 23.00
C SER A 875 4.41 11.98 24.52
N ILE A 876 3.62 11.08 25.08
CA ILE A 876 3.44 10.88 26.52
C ILE A 876 3.98 9.49 26.86
N SER A 877 5.24 9.44 27.29
CA SER A 877 5.97 8.19 27.55
C SER A 877 5.99 7.26 26.32
N SER A 878 6.11 5.95 26.50
CA SER A 878 5.89 4.96 25.45
C SER A 878 4.40 4.68 25.17
N LEU A 879 3.49 5.32 25.91
CA LEU A 879 2.07 4.94 25.94
C LEU A 879 1.26 5.62 24.84
N ILE A 880 1.46 6.91 24.58
CA ILE A 880 0.60 7.70 23.68
C ILE A 880 1.47 8.58 22.78
N TYR A 881 1.21 8.55 21.48
CA TYR A 881 1.77 9.50 20.51
C TYR A 881 0.68 10.13 19.65
N ILE A 882 0.44 11.44 19.80
CA ILE A 882 -0.62 12.17 19.08
C ILE A 882 -0.03 12.85 17.83
N ARG A 883 -0.46 12.39 16.65
CA ARG A 883 0.01 12.88 15.35
C ARG A 883 -0.78 14.08 14.87
N ARG A 884 -2.10 14.07 15.05
CA ARG A 884 -3.00 15.09 14.52
C ARG A 884 -4.27 15.23 15.35
N LEU A 885 -4.68 16.48 15.55
CA LEU A 885 -6.01 16.88 15.98
C LEU A 885 -6.74 17.48 14.78
N ARG A 886 -7.97 17.05 14.52
CA ARG A 886 -8.81 17.54 13.43
C ARG A 886 -10.27 17.68 13.87
N ALA A 887 -11.01 18.50 13.15
CA ALA A 887 -12.44 18.68 13.36
C ALA A 887 -13.23 18.39 12.08
N ASN A 888 -14.51 18.11 12.25
CA ASN A 888 -15.48 18.03 11.15
C ASN A 888 -16.76 18.73 11.59
N LEU A 889 -17.13 19.82 10.93
CA LEU A 889 -18.41 20.50 11.17
C LEU A 889 -19.45 19.92 10.21
N PHE A 890 -20.67 19.69 10.67
CA PHE A 890 -21.68 19.06 9.83
C PHE A 890 -23.10 19.59 9.97
N TYR A 891 -23.87 19.37 8.91
CA TYR A 891 -25.30 19.59 8.84
C TYR A 891 -25.98 18.47 8.05
N ASP A 892 -27.03 17.88 8.61
CA ASP A 892 -27.86 16.85 7.99
C ASP A 892 -29.31 17.33 7.89
N LEU A 893 -29.96 17.04 6.78
CA LEU A 893 -31.36 17.33 6.52
C LEU A 893 -31.99 16.15 5.77
N SER A 894 -33.15 15.72 6.21
CA SER A 894 -33.96 14.72 5.53
C SER A 894 -35.40 15.20 5.48
N ARG A 895 -35.97 15.28 4.28
CA ARG A 895 -37.40 15.52 4.07
C ARG A 895 -38.04 14.23 3.59
N ASN A 896 -39.07 13.79 4.28
CA ASN A 896 -39.74 12.53 4.03
C ASN A 896 -41.23 12.74 3.78
N GLN A 897 -41.78 12.01 2.83
CA GLN A 897 -43.22 11.91 2.59
C GLN A 897 -43.63 10.45 2.72
N ALA A 898 -44.51 10.16 3.68
CA ALA A 898 -44.99 8.81 3.93
C ALA A 898 -45.91 8.33 2.79
N SER A 899 -46.92 9.11 2.39
CA SER A 899 -47.88 8.76 1.32
C SER A 899 -48.21 9.96 0.43
N ARG A 900 -48.90 9.75 -0.71
CA ARG A 900 -49.30 10.84 -1.64
C ARG A 900 -50.07 11.99 -0.95
N LYS A 901 -50.87 11.65 0.06
CA LYS A 901 -51.73 12.60 0.79
C LYS A 901 -51.10 13.13 2.08
N SER A 902 -49.95 12.58 2.50
CA SER A 902 -49.29 13.04 3.73
C SER A 902 -48.46 14.29 3.49
N ASN A 903 -48.42 15.17 4.48
CA ASN A 903 -47.46 16.27 4.52
C ASN A 903 -46.02 15.74 4.57
N TRP A 904 -45.08 16.56 4.11
CA TRP A 904 -43.67 16.28 4.24
C TRP A 904 -43.23 16.48 5.70
N SER A 905 -42.60 15.48 6.30
CA SER A 905 -41.88 15.63 7.56
C SER A 905 -40.43 16.03 7.29
N THR A 906 -39.87 16.85 8.17
CA THR A 906 -38.48 17.30 8.09
C THR A 906 -37.76 16.85 9.35
N GLN A 907 -36.55 16.32 9.17
CA GLN A 907 -35.62 16.01 10.24
C GLN A 907 -34.29 16.63 9.89
N SER A 908 -33.79 17.49 10.76
CA SER A 908 -32.49 18.12 10.59
C SER A 908 -31.66 18.12 11.86
N SER A 909 -30.34 18.06 11.70
CA SER A 909 -29.37 18.15 12.78
C SER A 909 -28.09 18.83 12.32
N TYR A 910 -27.39 19.47 13.26
CA TYR A 910 -26.05 20.00 13.04
C TYR A 910 -25.13 19.61 14.18
N GLY A 911 -23.83 19.78 13.98
CA GLY A 911 -22.88 19.46 15.03
C GLY A 911 -21.43 19.51 14.59
N GLY A 912 -20.58 18.94 15.44
CA GLY A 912 -19.14 18.92 15.24
C GLY A 912 -18.51 17.65 15.79
N ASP A 913 -17.51 17.14 15.08
CA ASP A 913 -16.64 16.07 15.52
C ASP A 913 -15.29 16.68 15.92
N LEU A 914 -14.75 16.28 17.07
CA LEU A 914 -13.35 16.54 17.46
C LEU A 914 -12.61 15.20 17.50
N ILE A 915 -11.56 15.06 16.70
CA ILE A 915 -10.95 13.77 16.38
C ILE A 915 -9.42 13.84 16.56
N PHE A 916 -8.88 12.86 17.27
CA PHE A 916 -7.46 12.62 17.49
C PHE A 916 -7.00 11.42 16.66
N ASP A 917 -5.95 11.60 15.87
CA ASP A 917 -5.21 10.52 15.23
C ASP A 917 -3.92 10.28 16.06
N TRP A 918 -3.80 9.12 16.70
CA TRP A 918 -2.75 8.81 17.67
C TRP A 918 -2.35 7.33 17.66
N ASN A 919 -1.24 6.99 18.32
CA ASN A 919 -0.74 5.63 18.45
C ASN A 919 -0.61 5.28 19.94
N VAL A 920 -0.97 4.05 20.30
CA VAL A 920 -0.84 3.51 21.67
C VAL A 920 0.39 2.59 21.75
N LEU A 921 1.10 2.53 22.88
CA LEU A 921 2.21 1.59 23.14
C LEU A 921 3.31 1.54 22.05
N ARG A 922 3.55 2.65 21.32
CA ARG A 922 4.43 2.69 20.12
C ARG A 922 4.08 1.63 19.08
N MET A 923 2.80 1.34 18.93
CA MET A 923 2.28 0.45 17.90
C MET A 923 2.06 1.21 16.60
N SER A 924 2.50 0.64 15.48
CA SER A 924 2.48 1.33 14.18
C SER A 924 1.07 1.59 13.63
N TYR A 925 0.06 0.86 14.09
CA TYR A 925 -1.34 1.06 13.70
C TYR A 925 -1.95 2.29 14.39
N PRO A 926 -2.31 3.35 13.65
CA PRO A 926 -2.91 4.52 14.25
C PRO A 926 -4.36 4.26 14.67
N LEU A 927 -4.68 4.71 15.88
CA LEU A 927 -6.01 4.85 16.42
C LEU A 927 -6.57 6.23 16.05
N THR A 928 -7.82 6.26 15.67
CA THR A 928 -8.59 7.48 15.52
C THR A 928 -9.70 7.45 16.57
N THR A 929 -9.64 8.37 17.51
CA THR A 929 -10.66 8.52 18.56
C THR A 929 -11.22 9.92 18.56
N GLY A 930 -12.44 10.12 19.04
CA GLY A 930 -13.03 11.44 19.06
C GLY A 930 -14.36 11.50 19.78
N VAL A 931 -14.92 12.71 19.81
CA VAL A 931 -16.24 12.99 20.34
C VAL A 931 -17.03 13.70 19.25
N ARG A 932 -18.26 13.23 19.02
CA ARG A 932 -19.24 13.86 18.14
C ARG A 932 -20.33 14.50 18.99
N LEU A 933 -20.57 15.78 18.74
CA LEU A 933 -21.64 16.55 19.36
C LEU A 933 -22.74 16.76 18.31
N ILE A 934 -23.98 16.39 18.63
CA ILE A 934 -25.12 16.45 17.70
C ILE A 934 -26.25 17.25 18.35
N GLN A 935 -26.75 18.25 17.63
CA GLN A 935 -27.96 18.98 17.98
C GLN A 935 -29.03 18.73 16.90
N PRO A 936 -30.02 17.87 17.16
CA PRO A 936 -31.25 17.81 16.38
C PRO A 936 -32.03 19.13 16.50
N ILE A 937 -32.60 19.62 15.39
CA ILE A 937 -33.33 20.90 15.35
C ILE A 937 -34.81 20.69 15.70
N ASP A 938 -35.43 19.64 15.16
CA ASP A 938 -36.89 19.52 15.16
C ASP A 938 -37.43 18.77 16.40
N TYR A 939 -36.81 17.64 16.80
CA TYR A 939 -37.42 16.72 17.79
C TYR A 939 -36.43 15.95 18.70
N GLY A 940 -35.20 16.42 18.88
CA GLY A 940 -34.18 15.66 19.62
C GLY A 940 -33.40 16.47 20.65
N LYS A 941 -33.01 15.80 21.74
CA LYS A 941 -32.08 16.35 22.73
C LYS A 941 -30.67 16.40 22.14
N PHE A 942 -29.83 17.26 22.69
CA PHE A 942 -28.39 17.24 22.44
C PHE A 942 -27.82 15.84 22.72
N GLN A 943 -26.97 15.34 21.83
CA GLN A 943 -26.38 14.01 21.93
C GLN A 943 -24.86 14.10 21.83
N VAL A 944 -24.20 13.20 22.54
CA VAL A 944 -22.76 13.04 22.53
C VAL A 944 -22.46 11.60 22.18
N GLU A 945 -21.74 11.39 21.08
CA GLU A 945 -21.31 10.07 20.63
C GLU A 945 -19.78 9.97 20.73
N ALA A 946 -19.27 8.84 21.20
CA ALA A 946 -17.84 8.53 21.09
C ALA A 946 -17.53 8.02 19.68
N LEU A 947 -16.42 8.48 19.11
CA LEU A 947 -15.90 8.02 17.82
C LEU A 947 -14.66 7.16 18.07
N PHE A 948 -14.59 5.99 17.47
CA PHE A 948 -13.45 5.10 17.52
C PHE A 948 -13.30 4.35 16.18
N SER A 949 -12.09 4.37 15.63
CA SER A 949 -11.72 3.53 14.49
C SER A 949 -10.23 3.21 14.55
N ILE A 950 -9.88 2.00 14.11
CA ILE A 950 -8.48 1.59 13.91
C ILE A 950 -8.23 1.55 12.41
N SER A 951 -7.14 2.17 11.95
CA SER A 951 -6.68 1.97 10.57
C SER A 951 -5.61 0.90 10.58
N PHE A 952 -5.90 -0.23 9.94
CA PHE A 952 -4.93 -1.29 9.69
C PHE A 952 -4.14 -1.03 8.41
#